data_AF-A0AAW0CVR5-F1
#
_entry.id   AF-A0AAW0CVR5-F1
#
_cell.length_a   1.000
_cell.length_b   1.000
_cell.length_c   1.000
_cell.angle_alpha   90.00
_cell.angle_beta   90.00
_cell.angle_gamma   90.00
#
_symmetry.space_group_name_H-M   'P 1'
#
loop_
_entity.id
_entity.type
_entity.pdbx_description
1 polymer ?
#
loop_
_entity_poly.entity_id
_entity_poly.type
_entity_poly.pdbx_seq_one_letter_code
_entity_poly.pdbx_strand_id
1 'polypeptide(L)'
;MPFDLNKTPHFIFIREAAHNFSSPIRAVKALGNLGSPPIGSTKPSSKMESALGVFAYLTWTTSFGVDFMTRKGAATCVQKHWLSISPWMEFFLDYISCTTQEDPQSDQFVDDLLITTPILLQYFGALEDPHAELRRLRTESPYLKTYVIEVWLRVIDNSHPSWFSWTETLSNLFPKYVGERLADDFPRAVTFCRRRHDFEIPYIRHLQRLSQNPQEIPDDELQGYNLSTGLLFQYLCCEFTDHTPFLRAGGSQALSKALTTLLSRPRTFKGVAPGSERFRIAIGLVEHLLSLALLSMGIATYVCEALDTGLLVAFFRAKRFYGIERSRGDKRPVWDEDSPTHFHDLFVRLLAQLATYTIFPSVLHRFLKAIARIEELGLEADIPNDPKMKSFWSTWGRCKDRAKIMSLIYGDIKNDAPGNLCGYQMVLSPVYMLRFPVLMTSLQCYLKGARGLKLPDGHRYLRCGSCLSKVYCSRKCAHNDWKEHRFRCEQLTVARRSYGKYLPSNADFAFFRGVKENHVWENRTSIMEAMMAHEATVPRNDPLKSGMLVVHFDNPEFLSPLSSACHKFTDFRTLDKTDMTPALLQDIKKCLIQAAQSSLKICVLGYFPNGLRETLTVVNVVDIEALVPSNEVLINRMRQSGLKDEEISKELGVEVK
;
A
#
# COMPACT_ATOMS: atom_id res chain seq x y z
N MET A 1 -6.88 27.47 12.41
CA MET A 1 -6.15 28.72 12.77
C MET A 1 -6.95 29.91 12.23
N PRO A 2 -6.87 31.13 12.78
CA PRO A 2 -7.50 32.28 12.12
C PRO A 2 -6.74 32.59 10.82
N PHE A 3 -7.43 32.55 9.67
CA PHE A 3 -6.84 32.97 8.39
C PHE A 3 -6.43 34.45 8.47
N ASP A 4 -5.20 34.76 8.07
CA ASP A 4 -4.75 36.15 7.92
C ASP A 4 -5.35 36.74 6.63
N LEU A 5 -6.56 37.29 6.76
CA LEU A 5 -7.32 37.91 5.67
C LEU A 5 -6.57 39.07 4.99
N ASN A 6 -5.52 39.61 5.61
CA ASN A 6 -4.74 40.70 5.02
C ASN A 6 -3.67 40.21 4.03
N LYS A 7 -3.41 38.90 3.94
CA LYS A 7 -2.34 38.33 3.10
C LYS A 7 -2.83 37.57 1.87
N THR A 8 -4.14 37.35 1.72
CA THR A 8 -4.66 36.49 0.65
C THR A 8 -5.67 37.26 -0.21
N PRO A 9 -5.32 37.63 -1.46
CA PRO A 9 -6.20 38.35 -2.39
C PRO A 9 -7.58 37.67 -2.59
N HIS A 10 -7.62 36.36 -2.42
CA HIS A 10 -8.82 35.53 -2.57
C HIS A 10 -9.93 35.85 -1.55
N PHE A 11 -9.66 36.51 -0.42
CA PHE A 11 -10.69 36.83 0.59
C PHE A 11 -11.29 38.24 0.49
N ILE A 12 -10.90 39.03 -0.51
CA ILE A 12 -11.36 40.41 -0.67
C ILE A 12 -12.90 40.47 -0.74
N PHE A 13 -13.51 39.57 -1.50
CA PHE A 13 -14.97 39.49 -1.65
C PHE A 13 -15.70 39.28 -0.32
N ILE A 14 -15.23 38.36 0.54
CA ILE A 14 -15.83 38.09 1.85
C ILE A 14 -15.71 39.32 2.76
N ARG A 15 -14.57 40.02 2.71
CA ARG A 15 -14.34 41.23 3.49
C ARG A 15 -15.25 42.36 3.04
N GLU A 16 -15.42 42.57 1.74
CA GLU A 16 -16.33 43.59 1.21
C GLU A 16 -17.78 43.30 1.59
N ALA A 17 -18.17 42.03 1.59
CA ALA A 17 -19.50 41.61 2.01
C ALA A 17 -19.83 41.92 3.47
N ALA A 18 -18.83 42.12 4.34
CA ALA A 18 -19.02 42.44 5.76
C ALA A 18 -19.89 43.69 5.99
N HIS A 19 -19.92 44.62 5.03
CA HIS A 19 -20.66 45.87 5.11
C HIS A 19 -22.05 45.82 4.47
N ASN A 20 -22.38 44.72 3.77
CA ASN A 20 -23.64 44.62 3.02
C ASN A 20 -24.87 44.47 3.93
N PHE A 21 -24.69 43.95 5.14
CA PHE A 21 -25.79 43.72 6.07
C PHE A 21 -25.43 44.18 7.49
N SER A 22 -26.45 44.66 8.21
CA SER A 22 -26.32 45.14 9.59
C SER A 22 -26.46 44.02 10.64
N SER A 23 -27.00 42.86 10.26
CA SER A 23 -27.05 41.69 11.14
C SER A 23 -27.25 40.36 10.37
N PRO A 24 -26.84 39.20 10.95
CA PRO A 24 -27.09 37.87 10.36
C PRO A 24 -28.56 37.60 10.03
N ILE A 25 -29.48 38.02 10.92
CA ILE A 25 -30.92 37.84 10.71
C ILE A 25 -31.41 38.61 9.48
N ARG A 26 -30.90 39.83 9.25
CA ARG A 26 -31.25 40.63 8.07
C ARG A 26 -30.72 39.99 6.79
N ALA A 27 -29.51 39.43 6.82
CA ALA A 27 -28.94 38.71 5.69
C ALA A 27 -29.75 37.45 5.34
N VAL A 28 -30.13 36.64 6.33
CA VAL A 28 -31.02 35.49 6.13
C VAL A 28 -32.39 35.91 5.60
N LYS A 29 -32.97 37.01 6.10
CA LYS A 29 -34.24 37.53 5.59
C LYS A 29 -34.11 37.96 4.12
N ALA A 30 -32.99 38.58 3.74
CA ALA A 30 -32.71 38.92 2.36
C ALA A 30 -32.63 37.66 1.47
N LEU A 31 -31.97 36.60 1.93
CA LEU A 31 -31.96 35.31 1.22
C LEU A 31 -33.38 34.73 1.08
N GLY A 32 -34.19 34.80 2.14
CA GLY A 32 -35.59 34.37 2.11
C GLY A 32 -36.43 35.14 1.07
N ASN A 33 -36.17 36.45 0.91
CA ASN A 33 -36.85 37.28 -0.09
C ASN A 33 -36.46 36.94 -1.53
N LEU A 34 -35.30 36.31 -1.75
CA LEU A 34 -34.94 35.77 -3.06
C LEU A 34 -35.78 34.53 -3.42
N GLY A 35 -36.39 33.86 -2.44
CA GLY A 35 -37.14 32.61 -2.66
C GLY A 35 -36.23 31.45 -3.04
N SER A 36 -36.73 30.50 -3.84
CA SER A 36 -36.00 29.28 -4.21
C SER A 36 -34.87 29.54 -5.23
N PRO A 37 -33.78 28.75 -5.20
CA PRO A 37 -32.73 28.82 -6.21
C PRO A 37 -33.26 28.57 -7.63
N PRO A 38 -32.62 29.15 -8.67
CA PRO A 38 -33.03 28.93 -10.06
C PRO A 38 -32.78 27.48 -10.49
N ILE A 39 -33.69 26.90 -11.27
CA ILE A 39 -33.57 25.53 -11.78
C ILE A 39 -32.80 25.55 -13.11
N GLY A 40 -31.71 24.77 -13.21
CA GLY A 40 -30.99 24.54 -14.48
C GLY A 40 -30.21 25.74 -15.02
N SER A 41 -29.92 26.76 -14.21
CA SER A 41 -29.11 27.90 -14.66
C SER A 41 -27.64 27.49 -14.79
N THR A 42 -27.05 27.68 -15.97
CA THR A 42 -25.61 27.46 -16.21
C THR A 42 -24.79 28.74 -16.08
N LYS A 43 -25.43 29.91 -16.10
CA LYS A 43 -24.78 31.22 -15.97
C LYS A 43 -25.12 31.91 -14.64
N PRO A 44 -24.20 32.71 -14.08
CA PRO A 44 -24.50 33.56 -12.94
C PRO A 44 -25.66 34.52 -13.27
N SER A 45 -26.62 34.64 -12.36
CA SER A 45 -27.70 35.62 -12.44
C SER A 45 -27.58 36.59 -11.27
N SER A 46 -28.15 37.80 -11.40
CA SER A 46 -28.18 38.79 -10.31
C SER A 46 -28.77 38.23 -9.02
N LYS A 47 -29.71 37.28 -9.15
CA LYS A 47 -30.29 36.54 -8.03
C LYS A 47 -29.26 35.65 -7.32
N MET A 48 -28.44 34.93 -8.09
CA MET A 48 -27.35 34.08 -7.57
C MET A 48 -26.26 34.93 -6.92
N GLU A 49 -25.88 36.06 -7.53
CA GLU A 49 -24.91 37.01 -6.97
C GLU A 49 -25.39 37.59 -5.64
N SER A 50 -26.68 37.95 -5.55
CA SER A 50 -27.29 38.44 -4.30
C SER A 50 -27.26 37.38 -3.19
N ALA A 51 -27.56 36.12 -3.54
CA ALA A 51 -27.48 35.00 -2.60
C ALA A 51 -26.02 34.73 -2.15
N LEU A 52 -25.06 34.79 -3.07
CA LEU A 52 -23.64 34.68 -2.76
C LEU A 52 -23.17 35.81 -1.83
N GLY A 53 -23.63 37.05 -2.05
CA GLY A 53 -23.36 38.17 -1.16
C GLY A 53 -23.87 37.94 0.27
N VAL A 54 -25.02 37.28 0.44
CA VAL A 54 -25.50 36.83 1.77
C VAL A 54 -24.57 35.78 2.36
N PHE A 55 -24.17 34.78 1.57
CA PHE A 55 -23.27 33.72 2.03
C PHE A 55 -21.91 34.27 2.47
N ALA A 56 -21.36 35.23 1.73
CA ALA A 56 -20.12 35.92 2.05
C ALA A 56 -20.22 36.69 3.37
N TYR A 57 -21.32 37.42 3.58
CA TYR A 57 -21.57 38.10 4.86
C TYR A 57 -21.72 37.12 6.04
N LEU A 58 -22.47 36.03 5.86
CA LEU A 58 -22.62 35.00 6.89
C LEU A 58 -21.27 34.34 7.20
N THR A 59 -20.46 34.08 6.19
CA THR A 59 -19.10 33.54 6.34
C THR A 59 -18.20 34.48 7.15
N TRP A 60 -18.24 35.78 6.82
CA TRP A 60 -17.54 36.81 7.59
C TRP A 60 -17.94 36.78 9.07
N THR A 61 -19.24 36.82 9.34
CA THR A 61 -19.74 36.94 10.72
C THR A 61 -19.56 35.66 11.55
N THR A 62 -19.62 34.47 10.95
CA THR A 62 -19.41 33.20 11.67
C THR A 62 -17.93 32.89 11.93
N SER A 63 -17.03 33.30 11.03
CA SER A 63 -15.62 32.87 11.07
C SER A 63 -14.66 33.98 11.47
N PHE A 64 -14.93 35.21 11.05
CA PHE A 64 -14.03 36.37 11.15
C PHE A 64 -14.59 37.51 12.01
N GLY A 65 -15.75 37.31 12.65
CA GLY A 65 -16.34 38.29 13.55
C GLY A 65 -15.38 38.76 14.65
N VAL A 66 -15.52 40.02 15.06
CA VAL A 66 -14.61 40.76 15.95
C VAL A 66 -14.40 40.05 17.30
N ASP A 67 -15.42 39.31 17.77
CA ASP A 67 -15.37 38.57 19.04
C ASP A 67 -16.10 37.21 18.95
N PHE A 68 -15.87 36.37 19.96
CA PHE A 68 -16.45 35.02 20.05
C PHE A 68 -17.98 35.03 20.16
N MET A 69 -18.58 35.97 20.90
CA MET A 69 -20.03 36.04 21.07
C MET A 69 -20.73 36.41 19.78
N THR A 70 -20.15 37.31 18.99
CA THR A 70 -20.64 37.65 17.65
C THR A 70 -20.61 36.44 16.72
N ARG A 71 -19.51 35.68 16.71
CA ARG A 71 -19.38 34.45 15.90
C ARG A 71 -20.39 33.38 16.31
N LYS A 72 -20.53 33.13 17.61
CA LYS A 72 -21.51 32.20 18.16
C LYS A 72 -22.95 32.62 17.81
N GLY A 73 -23.28 33.90 17.98
CA GLY A 73 -24.61 34.43 17.63
C GLY A 73 -24.94 34.29 16.14
N ALA A 74 -23.96 34.54 15.26
CA ALA A 74 -24.11 34.31 13.83
C ALA A 74 -24.29 32.82 13.50
N ALA A 75 -23.50 31.93 14.12
CA ALA A 75 -23.63 30.49 13.96
C ALA A 75 -24.98 29.95 14.44
N THR A 76 -25.49 30.43 15.58
CA THR A 76 -26.84 30.09 16.06
C THR A 76 -27.93 30.61 15.11
N CYS A 77 -27.71 31.77 14.47
CA CYS A 77 -28.61 32.28 13.44
C CYS A 77 -28.64 31.35 12.21
N VAL A 78 -27.46 30.94 11.71
CA VAL A 78 -27.36 29.97 10.61
C VAL A 78 -28.02 28.64 10.99
N GLN A 79 -27.77 28.13 12.19
CA GLN A 79 -28.39 26.91 12.71
C GLN A 79 -29.92 26.99 12.65
N LYS A 80 -30.50 28.04 13.27
CA LYS A 80 -31.95 28.22 13.38
C LYS A 80 -32.65 28.40 12.03
N HIS A 81 -31.96 28.97 11.06
CA HIS A 81 -32.51 29.27 9.74
C HIS A 81 -31.97 28.37 8.63
N TRP A 82 -31.38 27.22 8.99
CA TRP A 82 -30.74 26.32 8.05
C TRP A 82 -31.68 25.88 6.92
N LEU A 83 -32.96 25.62 7.20
CA LEU A 83 -33.95 25.23 6.16
C LEU A 83 -34.15 26.30 5.06
N SER A 84 -33.86 27.57 5.33
CA SER A 84 -33.88 28.63 4.32
C SER A 84 -32.55 28.76 3.57
N ILE A 85 -31.45 28.33 4.19
CA ILE A 85 -30.08 28.40 3.66
C ILE A 85 -29.74 27.16 2.84
N SER A 86 -30.19 25.98 3.27
CA SER A 86 -29.81 24.68 2.70
C SER A 86 -30.17 24.52 1.22
N PRO A 87 -31.33 25.00 0.70
CA PRO A 87 -31.62 24.85 -0.72
C PRO A 87 -30.62 25.63 -1.59
N TRP A 88 -30.21 26.82 -1.14
CA TRP A 88 -29.19 27.62 -1.81
C TRP A 88 -27.79 27.02 -1.69
N MET A 89 -27.47 26.45 -0.52
CA MET A 89 -26.21 25.73 -0.31
C MET A 89 -26.09 24.52 -1.24
N GLU A 90 -27.10 23.66 -1.30
CA GLU A 90 -27.11 22.50 -2.19
C GLU A 90 -27.07 22.92 -3.66
N PHE A 91 -27.82 23.95 -4.04
CA PHE A 91 -27.77 24.53 -5.38
C PHE A 91 -26.35 25.00 -5.74
N PHE A 92 -25.68 25.74 -4.85
CA PHE A 92 -24.33 26.21 -5.12
C PHE A 92 -23.32 25.08 -5.22
N LEU A 93 -23.41 24.05 -4.38
CA LEU A 93 -22.52 22.90 -4.47
C LEU A 93 -22.73 22.11 -5.77
N ASP A 94 -23.98 21.91 -6.20
CA ASP A 94 -24.31 21.26 -7.47
C ASP A 94 -23.89 22.13 -8.67
N TYR A 95 -24.08 23.46 -8.59
CA TYR A 95 -23.59 24.40 -9.60
C TYR A 95 -22.08 24.29 -9.76
N ILE A 96 -21.34 24.35 -8.64
CA ILE A 96 -19.89 24.17 -8.64
C ILE A 96 -19.50 22.79 -9.17
N SER A 97 -20.24 21.71 -8.91
CA SER A 97 -19.87 20.38 -9.41
C SER A 97 -20.09 20.24 -10.93
N CYS A 98 -21.04 20.99 -11.49
CA CYS A 98 -21.47 20.90 -12.90
C CYS A 98 -20.78 21.89 -13.86
N THR A 99 -20.36 23.08 -13.40
CA THR A 99 -19.87 24.14 -14.30
C THR A 99 -18.53 23.79 -14.95
N THR A 100 -18.44 23.67 -16.28
CA THR A 100 -17.16 23.57 -17.00
C THR A 100 -16.56 24.96 -17.20
N GLN A 101 -15.29 25.15 -16.84
CA GLN A 101 -14.61 26.46 -16.94
C GLN A 101 -14.41 26.83 -18.41
N GLU A 102 -15.31 27.65 -18.97
CA GLU A 102 -15.23 28.15 -20.35
C GLU A 102 -15.43 29.67 -20.47
N ASP A 103 -15.85 30.38 -19.41
CA ASP A 103 -16.22 31.81 -19.43
C ASP A 103 -15.59 32.58 -18.24
N PRO A 104 -14.78 33.65 -18.48
CA PRO A 104 -14.12 34.44 -17.44
C PRO A 104 -15.05 35.06 -16.38
N GLN A 105 -16.28 35.44 -16.72
CA GLN A 105 -17.24 35.94 -15.72
C GLN A 105 -17.79 34.81 -14.84
N SER A 106 -17.95 33.61 -15.41
CA SER A 106 -18.32 32.44 -14.63
C SER A 106 -17.17 31.99 -13.73
N ASP A 107 -15.91 32.23 -14.13
CA ASP A 107 -14.72 31.90 -13.33
C ASP A 107 -14.66 32.68 -12.01
N GLN A 108 -14.83 34.01 -12.01
CA GLN A 108 -14.78 34.80 -10.76
C GLN A 108 -15.92 34.42 -9.79
N PHE A 109 -17.14 34.27 -10.30
CA PHE A 109 -18.29 33.86 -9.48
C PHE A 109 -18.09 32.47 -8.87
N VAL A 110 -17.54 31.52 -9.64
CA VAL A 110 -17.22 30.18 -9.14
C VAL A 110 -16.09 30.22 -8.11
N ASP A 111 -15.06 31.04 -8.32
CA ASP A 111 -13.97 31.20 -7.35
C ASP A 111 -14.48 31.76 -6.02
N ASP A 112 -15.32 32.80 -6.06
CA ASP A 112 -15.94 33.37 -4.86
C ASP A 112 -16.82 32.35 -4.12
N LEU A 113 -17.54 31.51 -4.85
CA LEU A 113 -18.27 30.37 -4.29
C LEU A 113 -17.33 29.35 -3.65
N LEU A 114 -16.26 28.95 -4.34
CA LEU A 114 -15.27 27.97 -3.89
C LEU A 114 -14.51 28.42 -2.64
N ILE A 115 -14.44 29.72 -2.38
CA ILE A 115 -13.78 30.31 -1.21
C ILE A 115 -14.78 30.48 -0.06
N THR A 116 -15.99 30.96 -0.36
CA THR A 116 -17.01 31.29 0.65
C THR A 116 -17.68 30.05 1.24
N THR A 117 -18.08 29.12 0.38
CA THR A 117 -18.89 27.95 0.73
C THR A 117 -18.26 27.03 1.79
N PRO A 118 -16.99 26.60 1.67
CA PRO A 118 -16.42 25.66 2.63
C PRO A 118 -16.33 26.29 4.03
N ILE A 119 -16.08 27.60 4.12
CA ILE A 119 -15.95 28.30 5.40
C ILE A 119 -17.32 28.48 6.06
N LEU A 120 -18.36 28.87 5.31
CA LEU A 120 -19.73 28.93 5.85
C LEU A 120 -20.17 27.59 6.42
N LEU A 121 -19.85 26.49 5.75
CA LEU A 121 -20.19 25.15 6.21
C LEU A 121 -19.54 24.79 7.55
N GLN A 122 -18.43 25.44 7.93
CA GLN A 122 -17.77 25.21 9.23
C GLN A 122 -18.42 25.99 10.39
N TYR A 123 -19.56 26.68 10.18
CA TYR A 123 -20.23 27.49 11.22
C TYR A 123 -20.51 26.72 12.51
N PHE A 124 -20.76 25.41 12.42
CA PHE A 124 -21.05 24.56 13.58
C PHE A 124 -19.89 24.51 14.58
N GLY A 125 -18.66 24.81 14.16
CA GLY A 125 -17.50 24.89 15.04
C GLY A 125 -17.59 26.03 16.08
N ALA A 126 -18.47 27.01 15.86
CA ALA A 126 -18.74 28.09 16.82
C ALA A 126 -19.93 27.82 17.77
N LEU A 127 -20.61 26.67 17.63
CA LEU A 127 -21.74 26.26 18.47
C LEU A 127 -21.25 25.59 19.77
N GLU A 128 -22.15 25.49 20.77
CA GLU A 128 -21.85 24.79 22.03
C GLU A 128 -21.70 23.28 21.86
N ASP A 129 -22.57 22.66 21.04
CA ASP A 129 -22.47 21.24 20.67
C ASP A 129 -22.40 21.08 19.14
N PRO A 130 -21.18 21.13 18.57
CA PRO A 130 -20.95 20.89 17.14
C PRO A 130 -21.43 19.50 16.68
N HIS A 131 -21.41 18.49 17.55
CA HIS A 131 -21.78 17.13 17.19
C HIS A 131 -23.28 16.93 17.08
N ALA A 132 -24.07 17.57 17.94
CA ALA A 132 -25.53 17.62 17.79
C ALA A 132 -25.91 18.26 16.45
N GLU A 133 -25.23 19.34 16.08
CA GLU A 133 -25.49 19.99 14.80
C GLU A 133 -25.13 19.10 13.60
N LEU A 134 -23.97 18.43 13.64
CA LEU A 134 -23.60 17.46 12.60
C LEU A 134 -24.62 16.32 12.48
N ARG A 135 -25.22 15.86 13.58
CA ARG A 135 -26.32 14.88 13.55
C ARG A 135 -27.56 15.45 12.87
N ARG A 136 -27.93 16.68 13.19
CA ARG A 136 -29.07 17.39 12.58
C ARG A 136 -28.89 17.59 11.08
N LEU A 137 -27.74 18.09 10.65
CA LEU A 137 -27.43 18.32 9.23
C LEU A 137 -27.54 17.05 8.38
N ARG A 138 -27.23 15.88 8.94
CA ARG A 138 -27.40 14.60 8.22
C ARG A 138 -28.86 14.26 7.94
N THR A 139 -29.76 14.65 8.84
CA THR A 139 -31.20 14.40 8.69
C THR A 139 -31.84 15.46 7.80
N GLU A 140 -31.49 16.73 7.99
CA GLU A 140 -32.09 17.86 7.27
C GLU A 140 -31.49 18.11 5.87
N SER A 141 -30.28 17.63 5.59
CA SER A 141 -29.59 17.85 4.32
C SER A 141 -28.81 16.59 3.92
N PRO A 142 -29.51 15.50 3.54
CA PRO A 142 -28.90 14.20 3.32
C PRO A 142 -27.87 14.17 2.17
N TYR A 143 -28.01 15.07 1.19
CA TYR A 143 -27.11 15.15 0.03
C TYR A 143 -25.90 16.06 0.24
N LEU A 144 -25.90 16.88 1.30
CA LEU A 144 -24.84 17.86 1.58
C LEU A 144 -23.46 17.22 1.54
N LYS A 145 -23.30 16.07 2.22
CA LYS A 145 -22.03 15.32 2.28
C LYS A 145 -21.52 14.91 0.90
N THR A 146 -22.39 14.36 0.07
CA THR A 146 -22.05 13.91 -1.28
C THR A 146 -21.61 15.08 -2.14
N TYR A 147 -22.36 16.19 -2.11
CA TYR A 147 -22.01 17.39 -2.86
C TYR A 147 -20.70 18.01 -2.42
N VAL A 148 -20.43 18.07 -1.11
CA VAL A 148 -19.14 18.58 -0.60
C VAL A 148 -17.97 17.70 -1.06
N ILE A 149 -18.14 16.37 -1.13
CA ILE A 149 -17.11 15.47 -1.68
C ILE A 149 -16.89 15.74 -3.17
N GLU A 150 -17.95 15.93 -3.96
CA GLU A 150 -17.82 16.23 -5.40
C GLU A 150 -17.05 17.53 -5.64
N VAL A 151 -17.37 18.58 -4.89
CA VAL A 151 -16.66 19.85 -4.98
C VAL A 151 -15.22 19.70 -4.51
N TRP A 152 -14.99 18.98 -3.41
CA TRP A 152 -13.63 18.68 -2.93
C TRP A 152 -12.78 17.95 -3.98
N LEU A 153 -13.32 16.91 -4.61
CA LEU A 153 -12.64 16.16 -5.68
C LEU A 153 -12.29 17.07 -6.85
N ARG A 154 -13.19 18.00 -7.22
CA ARG A 154 -12.93 19.00 -8.25
C ARG A 154 -11.81 19.96 -7.85
N VAL A 155 -11.83 20.53 -6.65
CA VAL A 155 -10.81 21.51 -6.23
C VAL A 155 -9.45 20.87 -6.06
N ILE A 156 -9.36 19.61 -5.57
CA ILE A 156 -8.09 18.90 -5.55
C ILE A 156 -7.65 18.55 -6.97
N ASP A 157 -8.54 18.18 -7.90
CA ASP A 157 -8.12 17.86 -9.27
C ASP A 157 -7.55 19.10 -9.98
N ASN A 158 -8.21 20.25 -9.80
CA ASN A 158 -7.81 21.52 -10.41
C ASN A 158 -6.70 22.25 -9.65
N SER A 159 -6.29 21.77 -8.46
CA SER A 159 -5.34 22.48 -7.58
C SER A 159 -5.84 23.88 -7.17
N HIS A 160 -7.15 24.06 -7.04
CA HIS A 160 -7.72 25.36 -6.70
C HIS A 160 -7.22 25.81 -5.32
N PRO A 161 -6.84 27.09 -5.10
CA PRO A 161 -6.24 27.54 -3.84
C PRO A 161 -7.04 27.21 -2.58
N SER A 162 -8.37 27.11 -2.64
CA SER A 162 -9.21 26.77 -1.48
C SER A 162 -9.28 25.28 -1.11
N TRP A 163 -8.54 24.39 -1.80
CA TRP A 163 -8.64 22.94 -1.60
C TRP A 163 -8.44 22.50 -0.15
N PHE A 164 -7.56 23.16 0.61
CA PHE A 164 -7.30 22.83 2.01
C PHE A 164 -8.50 23.19 2.90
N SER A 165 -9.19 24.31 2.65
CA SER A 165 -10.41 24.68 3.36
C SER A 165 -11.53 23.67 3.13
N TRP A 166 -11.68 23.18 1.90
CA TRP A 166 -12.61 22.09 1.58
C TRP A 166 -12.26 20.79 2.30
N THR A 167 -10.97 20.49 2.41
CA THR A 167 -10.48 19.30 3.13
C THR A 167 -10.77 19.40 4.64
N GLU A 168 -10.59 20.58 5.22
CA GLU A 168 -10.94 20.85 6.62
C GLU A 168 -12.45 20.72 6.85
N THR A 169 -13.27 21.31 5.97
CA THR A 169 -14.74 21.17 6.01
C THR A 169 -15.16 19.71 5.95
N LEU A 170 -14.59 18.92 5.03
CA LEU A 170 -14.85 17.49 4.96
C LEU A 170 -14.44 16.76 6.25
N SER A 171 -13.24 17.00 6.74
CA SER A 171 -12.75 16.34 7.96
C SER A 171 -13.64 16.62 9.17
N ASN A 172 -14.22 17.82 9.24
CA ASN A 172 -15.17 18.19 10.28
C ASN A 172 -16.56 17.58 10.06
N LEU A 173 -17.01 17.41 8.81
CA LEU A 173 -18.26 16.72 8.47
C LEU A 173 -18.19 15.19 8.70
N PHE A 174 -16.98 14.63 8.65
CA PHE A 174 -16.68 13.21 8.84
C PHE A 174 -15.72 13.00 10.03
N PRO A 175 -16.16 13.31 11.27
CA PRO A 175 -15.30 13.24 12.44
C PRO A 175 -14.87 11.80 12.72
N LYS A 176 -13.57 11.61 12.98
CA LYS A 176 -12.92 10.32 13.25
C LYS A 176 -13.47 9.53 14.45
N TYR A 177 -14.10 10.18 15.44
CA TYR A 177 -14.25 9.63 16.80
C TYR A 177 -15.67 9.59 17.38
N VAL A 178 -16.71 9.66 16.55
CA VAL A 178 -18.09 9.59 17.07
C VAL A 178 -18.67 8.19 16.84
N GLY A 179 -18.15 7.19 17.55
CA GLY A 179 -18.63 5.80 17.51
C GLY A 179 -18.31 5.02 16.22
N GLU A 180 -18.29 3.69 16.32
CA GLU A 180 -17.94 2.76 15.24
C GLU A 180 -18.75 2.96 13.95
N ARG A 181 -19.98 3.49 14.03
CA ARG A 181 -20.86 3.68 12.86
C ARG A 181 -20.50 4.87 11.96
N LEU A 182 -19.67 5.82 12.41
CA LEU A 182 -19.38 7.04 11.62
C LEU A 182 -18.09 6.96 10.80
N ALA A 183 -17.21 5.99 11.06
CA ALA A 183 -16.00 5.80 10.27
C ALA A 183 -16.31 5.33 8.83
N ASP A 184 -17.44 4.64 8.64
CA ASP A 184 -17.95 4.21 7.33
C ASP A 184 -18.61 5.32 6.50
N ASP A 185 -18.98 6.44 7.13
CA ASP A 185 -19.80 7.46 6.49
C ASP A 185 -19.12 8.09 5.27
N PHE A 186 -17.82 8.35 5.39
CA PHE A 186 -17.04 8.93 4.29
C PHE A 186 -16.93 7.96 3.11
N PRO A 187 -16.46 6.71 3.30
CA PRO A 187 -16.50 5.69 2.25
C PRO A 187 -17.86 5.55 1.58
N ARG A 188 -18.95 5.48 2.36
CA ARG A 188 -20.31 5.39 1.80
C ARG A 188 -20.66 6.62 0.96
N ALA A 189 -20.42 7.82 1.46
CA ALA A 189 -20.71 9.05 0.74
C ALA A 189 -19.94 9.15 -0.60
N VAL A 190 -18.69 8.67 -0.65
CA VAL A 190 -17.91 8.59 -1.90
C VAL A 190 -18.61 7.69 -2.93
N THR A 191 -19.20 6.56 -2.52
CA THR A 191 -19.89 5.65 -3.47
C THR A 191 -21.14 6.26 -4.13
N PHE A 192 -21.74 7.28 -3.51
CA PHE A 192 -22.90 8.01 -4.03
C PHE A 192 -22.54 9.20 -4.91
N CYS A 193 -21.26 9.56 -5.02
CA CYS A 193 -20.81 10.68 -5.87
C CYS A 193 -20.95 10.35 -7.36
N ARG A 194 -21.31 11.35 -8.19
CA ARG A 194 -21.35 11.23 -9.66
C ARG A 194 -19.99 10.83 -10.23
N ARG A 195 -18.91 11.34 -9.63
CA ARG A 195 -17.51 11.07 -10.01
C ARG A 195 -16.87 9.89 -9.26
N ARG A 196 -17.65 8.95 -8.73
CA ARG A 196 -17.12 7.82 -7.92
C ARG A 196 -16.04 6.98 -8.62
N HIS A 197 -16.06 6.92 -9.96
CA HIS A 197 -15.09 6.16 -10.76
C HIS A 197 -13.79 6.93 -11.03
N ASP A 198 -13.74 8.20 -10.64
CA ASP A 198 -12.60 9.10 -10.79
C ASP A 198 -12.13 9.59 -9.41
N PHE A 199 -12.35 8.86 -8.31
CA PHE A 199 -11.86 9.30 -6.99
C PHE A 199 -10.33 9.20 -6.91
N GLU A 200 -9.79 8.12 -7.47
CA GLU A 200 -8.40 7.72 -7.32
C GLU A 200 -7.46 8.64 -8.09
N ILE A 201 -7.85 9.06 -9.30
CA ILE A 201 -6.99 9.83 -10.19
C ILE A 201 -6.69 11.24 -9.64
N PRO A 202 -7.67 12.07 -9.26
CA PRO A 202 -7.46 13.36 -8.60
C PRO A 202 -6.62 13.22 -7.33
N TYR A 203 -6.87 12.18 -6.54
CA TYR A 203 -6.13 11.98 -5.30
C TYR A 203 -4.67 11.57 -5.55
N ILE A 204 -4.40 10.72 -6.54
CA ILE A 204 -3.05 10.36 -6.96
C ILE A 204 -2.30 11.61 -7.44
N ARG A 205 -2.94 12.48 -8.24
CA ARG A 205 -2.36 13.77 -8.63
C ARG A 205 -2.09 14.65 -7.42
N HIS A 206 -3.00 14.69 -6.45
CA HIS A 206 -2.82 15.43 -5.19
C HIS A 206 -1.58 14.96 -4.41
N LEU A 207 -1.38 13.64 -4.25
CA LEU A 207 -0.16 13.08 -3.64
C LEU A 207 1.10 13.37 -4.47
N GLN A 208 1.00 13.36 -5.80
CA GLN A 208 2.13 13.69 -6.66
C GLN A 208 2.56 15.15 -6.50
N ARG A 209 1.63 16.09 -6.30
CA ARG A 209 1.96 17.50 -6.05
C ARG A 209 2.74 17.69 -4.76
N LEU A 210 2.37 16.98 -3.69
CA LEU A 210 3.14 16.93 -2.45
C LEU A 210 4.59 16.50 -2.70
N SER A 211 4.80 15.53 -3.60
CA SER A 211 6.14 15.08 -3.99
C SER A 211 6.89 16.04 -4.92
N GLN A 212 6.20 16.88 -5.69
CA GLN A 212 6.79 17.72 -6.73
C GLN A 212 7.16 19.12 -6.24
N ASN A 213 6.48 19.66 -5.22
CA ASN A 213 6.70 21.04 -4.79
C ASN A 213 8.10 21.22 -4.17
N PRO A 214 9.04 21.96 -4.79
CA PRO A 214 10.40 22.12 -4.27
C PRO A 214 10.51 23.16 -3.14
N GLN A 215 9.44 23.94 -2.89
CA GLN A 215 9.40 25.01 -1.90
C GLN A 215 8.87 24.51 -0.54
N GLU A 216 8.97 25.38 0.46
CA GLU A 216 8.36 25.16 1.76
C GLU A 216 6.83 25.14 1.64
N ILE A 217 6.19 24.11 2.18
CA ILE A 217 4.72 23.94 2.14
C ILE A 217 4.12 24.87 3.22
N PRO A 218 3.17 25.76 2.89
CA PRO A 218 2.48 26.58 3.89
C PRO A 218 1.82 25.73 5.00
N ASP A 219 1.65 26.27 6.20
CA ASP A 219 1.06 25.53 7.34
C ASP A 219 -0.36 25.04 7.02
N ASP A 220 -1.19 25.87 6.39
CA ASP A 220 -2.56 25.53 6.02
C ASP A 220 -2.62 24.39 4.99
N GLU A 221 -1.72 24.42 4.00
CA GLU A 221 -1.59 23.34 3.01
C GLU A 221 -1.07 22.04 3.65
N LEU A 222 -0.09 22.14 4.55
CA LEU A 222 0.45 20.98 5.25
C LEU A 222 -0.64 20.31 6.11
N GLN A 223 -1.46 21.11 6.79
CA GLN A 223 -2.64 20.62 7.52
C GLN A 223 -3.66 20.02 6.56
N GLY A 224 -3.91 20.67 5.42
CA GLY A 224 -4.75 20.13 4.35
C GLY A 224 -4.30 18.73 3.90
N TYR A 225 -3.01 18.52 3.65
CA TYR A 225 -2.47 17.20 3.29
C TYR A 225 -2.64 16.18 4.41
N ASN A 226 -2.39 16.57 5.66
CA ASN A 226 -2.58 15.70 6.82
C ASN A 226 -4.04 15.21 6.91
N LEU A 227 -4.99 16.13 6.78
CA LEU A 227 -6.42 15.86 6.82
C LEU A 227 -6.89 15.02 5.62
N SER A 228 -6.48 15.38 4.39
CA SER A 228 -6.85 14.64 3.18
C SER A 228 -6.29 13.21 3.22
N THR A 229 -5.10 13.02 3.75
CA THR A 229 -4.49 11.68 3.93
C THR A 229 -5.23 10.87 4.99
N GLY A 230 -5.70 11.52 6.06
CA GLY A 230 -6.59 10.91 7.03
C GLY A 230 -7.92 10.42 6.41
N LEU A 231 -8.52 11.20 5.50
CA LEU A 231 -9.73 10.81 4.77
C LEU A 231 -9.48 9.64 3.81
N LEU A 232 -8.35 9.65 3.07
CA LEU A 232 -7.97 8.51 2.23
C LEU A 232 -7.75 7.25 3.06
N PHE A 233 -7.13 7.37 4.24
CA PHE A 233 -6.96 6.24 5.15
C PHE A 233 -8.30 5.65 5.57
N GLN A 234 -9.27 6.49 5.97
CA GLN A 234 -10.64 6.03 6.25
C GLN A 234 -11.28 5.32 5.04
N TYR A 235 -11.09 5.88 3.84
CA TYR A 235 -11.58 5.29 2.61
C TYR A 235 -11.01 3.89 2.38
N LEU A 236 -9.68 3.72 2.39
CA LEU A 236 -9.03 2.45 2.06
C LEU A 236 -9.07 1.40 3.18
N CYS A 237 -9.26 1.81 4.45
CA CYS A 237 -9.44 0.87 5.57
C CYS A 237 -10.83 0.22 5.59
N CYS A 238 -11.79 0.79 4.89
CA CYS A 238 -13.18 0.38 5.00
C CYS A 238 -13.43 -0.95 4.27
N GLU A 239 -14.06 -1.92 4.95
CA GLU A 239 -14.16 -3.32 4.50
C GLU A 239 -14.88 -3.51 3.16
N PHE A 240 -15.79 -2.60 2.79
CA PHE A 240 -16.54 -2.69 1.53
C PHE A 240 -15.93 -1.88 0.38
N THR A 241 -14.77 -1.23 0.59
CA THR A 241 -14.09 -0.49 -0.47
C THR A 241 -13.08 -1.37 -1.20
N ASP A 242 -13.09 -1.30 -2.53
CA ASP A 242 -12.05 -1.92 -3.36
C ASP A 242 -10.89 -0.92 -3.51
N HIS A 243 -9.75 -1.22 -2.91
CA HIS A 243 -8.54 -0.41 -3.03
C HIS A 243 -7.77 -0.69 -4.34
N THR A 244 -8.19 -1.69 -5.12
CA THR A 244 -7.51 -2.10 -6.34
C THR A 244 -7.46 -1.02 -7.43
N PRO A 245 -8.54 -0.23 -7.69
CA PRO A 245 -8.48 0.88 -8.64
C PRO A 245 -7.39 1.90 -8.30
N PHE A 246 -7.24 2.24 -7.02
CA PHE A 246 -6.23 3.18 -6.54
C PHE A 246 -4.82 2.67 -6.80
N LEU A 247 -4.58 1.38 -6.50
CA LEU A 247 -3.28 0.77 -6.73
C LEU A 247 -2.96 0.65 -8.24
N ARG A 248 -3.92 0.24 -9.07
CA ARG A 248 -3.73 0.13 -10.53
C ARG A 248 -3.44 1.48 -11.20
N ALA A 249 -4.01 2.55 -10.68
CA ALA A 249 -3.79 3.90 -11.17
C ALA A 249 -2.41 4.49 -10.77
N GLY A 250 -1.58 3.75 -10.00
CA GLY A 250 -0.26 4.20 -9.56
C GLY A 250 -0.26 4.84 -8.17
N GLY A 251 -1.28 4.59 -7.35
CA GLY A 251 -1.38 5.09 -5.99
C GLY A 251 -0.22 4.67 -5.10
N SER A 252 0.27 3.44 -5.25
CA SER A 252 1.42 2.93 -4.49
C SER A 252 2.70 3.74 -4.76
N GLN A 253 2.96 4.06 -6.03
CA GLN A 253 4.09 4.88 -6.43
C GLN A 253 3.94 6.32 -5.92
N ALA A 254 2.74 6.91 -6.01
CA ALA A 254 2.47 8.26 -5.56
C ALA A 254 2.65 8.40 -4.03
N LEU A 255 2.11 7.46 -3.25
CA LEU A 255 2.32 7.37 -1.81
C LEU A 255 3.81 7.27 -1.47
N SER A 256 4.54 6.37 -2.13
CA SER A 256 5.96 6.16 -1.86
C SER A 256 6.81 7.37 -2.20
N LYS A 257 6.49 8.10 -3.28
CA LYS A 257 7.14 9.37 -3.64
C LYS A 257 6.86 10.47 -2.63
N ALA A 258 5.61 10.61 -2.18
CA ALA A 258 5.23 11.58 -1.14
C ALA A 258 5.96 11.29 0.17
N LEU A 259 5.95 10.03 0.61
CA LEU A 259 6.64 9.59 1.82
C LEU A 259 8.15 9.78 1.72
N THR A 260 8.78 9.32 0.63
CA THR A 260 10.21 9.54 0.37
C THR A 260 10.57 11.01 0.40
N THR A 261 9.72 11.85 -0.18
CA THR A 261 9.87 13.31 -0.20
C THR A 261 9.88 13.89 1.20
N LEU A 262 8.88 13.58 2.02
CA LEU A 262 8.78 14.10 3.40
C LEU A 262 9.90 13.60 4.31
N LEU A 263 10.28 12.32 4.18
CA LEU A 263 11.33 11.72 5.00
C LEU A 263 12.74 12.18 4.60
N SER A 264 12.99 12.34 3.30
CA SER A 264 14.34 12.61 2.78
C SER A 264 14.66 14.09 2.63
N ARG A 265 13.68 15.00 2.57
CA ARG A 265 13.95 16.42 2.33
C ARG A 265 14.41 17.11 3.60
N PRO A 266 15.66 17.61 3.65
CA PRO A 266 16.10 18.42 4.78
C PRO A 266 15.29 19.70 4.87
N ARG A 267 14.96 20.31 3.71
CA ARG A 267 14.31 21.63 3.54
C ARG A 267 12.87 21.69 4.03
N THR A 268 12.05 20.67 3.76
CA THR A 268 10.63 20.65 4.16
C THR A 268 10.45 20.84 5.67
N PHE A 269 11.44 20.43 6.45
CA PHE A 269 11.48 20.59 7.89
C PHE A 269 12.77 21.25 8.38
N LYS A 270 13.46 22.03 7.53
CA LYS A 270 14.71 22.70 7.92
C LYS A 270 14.35 23.89 8.81
N GLY A 271 14.69 23.82 10.10
CA GLY A 271 14.37 24.88 11.06
C GLY A 271 13.00 24.75 11.74
N VAL A 272 12.22 23.70 11.43
CA VAL A 272 11.00 23.39 12.19
C VAL A 272 11.41 22.78 13.52
N ALA A 273 11.16 23.49 14.62
CA ALA A 273 11.52 23.04 15.96
C ALA A 273 10.73 21.77 16.34
N PRO A 274 11.38 20.74 16.92
CA PRO A 274 10.67 19.61 17.51
C PRO A 274 9.59 20.07 18.50
N GLY A 275 8.40 19.48 18.44
CA GLY A 275 7.25 19.82 19.30
C GLY A 275 6.39 21.02 18.83
N SER A 276 6.85 21.81 17.85
CA SER A 276 6.04 22.87 17.23
C SER A 276 4.75 22.32 16.60
N GLU A 277 3.74 23.18 16.41
CA GLU A 277 2.48 22.81 15.75
C GLU A 277 2.73 22.22 14.36
N ARG A 278 3.51 22.92 13.54
CA ARG A 278 3.94 22.48 12.22
C ARG A 278 4.60 21.11 12.24
N PHE A 279 5.44 20.83 13.25
CA PHE A 279 6.06 19.51 13.42
C PHE A 279 5.02 18.43 13.76
N ARG A 280 4.05 18.73 14.61
CA ARG A 280 2.96 17.80 14.96
C ARG A 280 2.09 17.45 13.77
N ILE A 281 1.73 18.44 12.95
CA ILE A 281 0.99 18.23 11.70
C ILE A 281 1.79 17.35 10.73
N ALA A 282 3.09 17.64 10.57
CA ALA A 282 3.98 16.87 9.72
C ALA A 282 4.10 15.41 10.13
N ILE A 283 4.24 15.14 11.43
CA ILE A 283 4.25 13.78 11.97
C ILE A 283 2.94 13.09 11.61
N GLY A 284 1.80 13.72 11.88
CA GLY A 284 0.49 13.15 11.55
C GLY A 284 0.36 12.77 10.08
N LEU A 285 0.82 13.64 9.17
CA LEU A 285 0.84 13.33 7.74
C LEU A 285 1.72 12.11 7.42
N VAL A 286 2.94 12.05 7.97
CA VAL A 286 3.84 10.90 7.74
C VAL A 286 3.27 9.62 8.34
N GLU A 287 2.64 9.67 9.53
CA GLU A 287 1.97 8.51 10.14
C GLU A 287 0.84 7.98 9.25
N HIS A 288 -0.02 8.86 8.73
CA HIS A 288 -1.08 8.45 7.81
C HIS A 288 -0.50 7.83 6.53
N LEU A 289 0.55 8.43 5.95
CA LEU A 289 1.21 7.89 4.74
C LEU A 289 1.89 6.54 4.99
N LEU A 290 2.52 6.33 6.14
CA LEU A 290 3.11 5.05 6.54
C LEU A 290 2.03 3.98 6.71
N SER A 291 0.91 4.36 7.35
CA SER A 291 -0.23 3.45 7.55
C SER A 291 -0.88 3.06 6.23
N LEU A 292 -1.05 4.03 5.31
CA LEU A 292 -1.49 3.79 3.94
C LEU A 292 -0.51 2.92 3.15
N ALA A 293 0.80 3.08 3.35
CA ALA A 293 1.82 2.26 2.71
C ALA A 293 1.75 0.80 3.18
N LEU A 294 1.56 0.55 4.49
CA LEU A 294 1.34 -0.79 5.03
C LEU A 294 0.14 -1.48 4.37
N LEU A 295 -0.97 -0.76 4.18
CA LEU A 295 -2.16 -1.25 3.48
C LEU A 295 -1.91 -1.45 1.98
N SER A 296 -1.20 -0.53 1.34
CA SER A 296 -1.08 -0.52 -0.13
C SER A 296 0.00 -1.46 -0.67
N MET A 297 1.00 -1.80 0.15
CA MET A 297 2.18 -2.60 -0.25
C MET A 297 2.01 -4.10 0.05
N GLY A 298 0.79 -4.61 -0.15
CA GLY A 298 0.47 -6.02 0.01
C GLY A 298 0.71 -6.86 -1.24
N ILE A 299 1.41 -6.37 -2.28
CA ILE A 299 1.66 -7.12 -3.52
C ILE A 299 3.06 -6.80 -4.05
N ALA A 300 3.75 -7.81 -4.59
CA ALA A 300 5.13 -7.69 -5.09
C ALA A 300 5.35 -6.54 -6.08
N THR A 301 4.38 -6.26 -6.96
CA THR A 301 4.44 -5.12 -7.91
C THR A 301 4.56 -3.79 -7.19
N TYR A 302 3.71 -3.55 -6.19
CA TYR A 302 3.66 -2.28 -5.45
C TYR A 302 4.85 -2.13 -4.50
N VAL A 303 5.34 -3.25 -3.96
CA VAL A 303 6.63 -3.28 -3.25
C VAL A 303 7.78 -2.89 -4.18
N CYS A 304 7.82 -3.39 -5.42
CA CYS A 304 8.82 -2.97 -6.41
C CYS A 304 8.74 -1.46 -6.69
N GLU A 305 7.53 -0.92 -6.89
CA GLU A 305 7.33 0.52 -7.09
C GLU A 305 7.86 1.33 -5.90
N ALA A 306 7.54 0.91 -4.67
CA ALA A 306 8.01 1.56 -3.45
C ALA A 306 9.55 1.57 -3.35
N LEU A 307 10.19 0.43 -3.60
CA LEU A 307 11.65 0.33 -3.60
C LEU A 307 12.28 1.18 -4.72
N ASP A 308 11.68 1.22 -5.91
CA ASP A 308 12.15 2.02 -7.05
C ASP A 308 12.07 3.54 -6.75
N THR A 309 11.12 3.98 -5.92
CA THR A 309 11.08 5.38 -5.45
C THR A 309 12.17 5.73 -4.43
N GLY A 310 12.89 4.73 -3.90
CA GLY A 310 13.90 4.92 -2.86
C GLY A 310 13.34 4.95 -1.45
N LEU A 311 12.14 4.39 -1.22
CA LEU A 311 11.49 4.41 0.08
C LEU A 311 12.37 3.84 1.20
N LEU A 312 13.05 2.72 0.95
CA LEU A 312 13.95 2.11 1.93
C LEU A 312 15.11 3.04 2.31
N VAL A 313 15.71 3.73 1.33
CA VAL A 313 16.75 4.74 1.57
C VAL A 313 16.19 5.91 2.38
N ALA A 314 14.93 6.27 2.16
CA ALA A 314 14.27 7.37 2.87
C ALA A 314 14.12 7.11 4.37
N PHE A 315 13.92 5.85 4.79
CA PHE A 315 13.89 5.48 6.21
C PHE A 315 15.18 5.90 6.91
N PHE A 316 16.34 5.66 6.28
CA PHE A 316 17.62 6.04 6.89
C PHE A 316 17.87 7.55 6.91
N ARG A 317 17.18 8.31 6.06
CA ARG A 317 17.22 9.78 6.07
C ARG A 317 16.23 10.38 7.07
N ALA A 318 15.34 9.58 7.64
CA ALA A 318 14.29 10.00 8.56
C ALA A 318 14.76 10.18 10.02
N LYS A 319 16.06 10.42 10.27
CA LYS A 319 16.69 10.52 11.61
C LYS A 319 15.84 11.28 12.65
N ARG A 320 15.24 12.40 12.24
CA ARG A 320 14.43 13.28 13.11
C ARG A 320 13.16 12.65 13.67
N PHE A 321 12.67 11.57 13.06
CA PHE A 321 11.41 10.93 13.43
C PHE A 321 11.57 9.80 14.46
N TYR A 322 12.78 9.26 14.58
CA TYR A 322 13.08 8.09 15.39
C TYR A 322 12.98 8.36 16.91
N GLY A 323 13.27 9.58 17.36
CA GLY A 323 13.19 9.95 18.79
C GLY A 323 11.81 10.35 19.30
N ILE A 324 10.75 10.24 18.48
CA ILE A 324 9.42 10.76 18.80
C ILE A 324 8.60 9.71 19.55
N GLU A 325 8.24 10.02 20.79
CA GLU A 325 7.25 9.27 21.56
C GLU A 325 5.84 9.77 21.19
N ARG A 326 4.89 8.85 20.97
CA ARG A 326 3.49 9.23 20.81
C ARG A 326 2.96 9.71 22.15
N SER A 327 2.43 10.93 22.18
CA SER A 327 1.74 11.46 23.35
C SER A 327 0.58 10.53 23.72
N ARG A 328 0.61 9.93 24.92
CA ARG A 328 -0.45 9.06 25.49
C ARG A 328 -1.86 9.69 25.51
N GLY A 329 -1.98 10.99 25.25
CA GLY A 329 -3.24 11.74 25.27
C GLY A 329 -4.02 11.72 23.94
N ASP A 330 -3.39 11.41 22.80
CA ASP A 330 -4.11 11.28 21.54
C ASP A 330 -4.76 9.90 21.46
N LYS A 331 -6.09 9.89 21.55
CA LYS A 331 -6.92 8.67 21.57
C LYS A 331 -6.61 7.83 20.33
N ARG A 332 -6.16 6.59 20.58
CA ARG A 332 -5.73 5.60 19.57
C ARG A 332 -6.73 5.54 18.40
N PRO A 333 -6.27 5.38 17.15
CA PRO A 333 -7.17 4.96 16.07
C PRO A 333 -7.90 3.67 16.48
N VAL A 334 -9.20 3.60 16.20
CA VAL A 334 -10.13 2.52 16.64
C VAL A 334 -9.72 1.12 16.17
N TRP A 335 -8.84 1.02 15.17
CA TRP A 335 -8.52 -0.22 14.46
C TRP A 335 -7.38 -1.06 15.06
N ASP A 336 -6.75 -0.62 16.16
CA ASP A 336 -5.56 -1.31 16.69
C ASP A 336 -5.43 -1.10 18.22
N GLU A 337 -5.99 -2.00 19.02
CA GLU A 337 -5.70 -2.05 20.47
C GLU A 337 -4.21 -2.38 20.72
N ASP A 338 -3.54 -3.00 19.74
CA ASP A 338 -2.11 -3.29 19.66
C ASP A 338 -1.31 -2.21 18.88
N SER A 339 -1.90 -1.02 18.68
CA SER A 339 -1.28 0.06 17.89
C SER A 339 0.14 0.37 18.38
N PRO A 340 1.10 0.52 17.45
CA PRO A 340 2.48 0.83 17.79
C PRO A 340 2.58 2.02 18.76
N THR A 341 3.23 1.75 19.90
CA THR A 341 3.41 2.73 20.99
C THR A 341 4.38 3.85 20.60
N HIS A 342 5.23 3.60 19.60
CA HIS A 342 6.19 4.56 19.11
C HIS A 342 6.12 4.73 17.58
N PHE A 343 6.40 5.94 17.10
CA PHE A 343 6.41 6.26 15.66
C PHE A 343 7.34 5.32 14.87
N HIS A 344 8.47 4.93 15.45
CA HIS A 344 9.45 4.08 14.80
C HIS A 344 8.96 2.66 14.51
N ASP A 345 7.96 2.17 15.25
CA ASP A 345 7.38 0.85 15.04
C ASP A 345 6.69 0.75 13.67
N LEU A 346 6.17 1.86 13.13
CA LEU A 346 5.62 1.90 11.77
C LEU A 346 6.71 1.64 10.72
N PHE A 347 7.93 2.17 10.93
CA PHE A 347 9.06 1.83 10.07
C PHE A 347 9.44 0.36 10.20
N VAL A 348 9.44 -0.19 11.42
CA VAL A 348 9.74 -1.60 11.68
C VAL A 348 8.76 -2.52 10.95
N ARG A 349 7.46 -2.28 11.09
CA ARG A 349 6.40 -3.06 10.43
C ARG A 349 6.54 -3.00 8.91
N LEU A 350 6.73 -1.80 8.35
CA LEU A 350 6.83 -1.63 6.90
C LEU A 350 8.14 -2.23 6.36
N LEU A 351 9.24 -2.09 7.08
CA LEU A 351 10.51 -2.73 6.74
C LEU A 351 10.40 -4.25 6.72
N ALA A 352 9.77 -4.85 7.73
CA ALA A 352 9.53 -6.28 7.79
C ALA A 352 8.63 -6.73 6.63
N GLN A 353 7.55 -6.00 6.34
CA GLN A 353 6.67 -6.28 5.21
C GLN A 353 7.44 -6.24 3.87
N LEU A 354 8.22 -5.19 3.60
CA LEU A 354 9.04 -5.10 2.38
C LEU A 354 10.01 -6.29 2.25
N ALA A 355 10.63 -6.70 3.36
CA ALA A 355 11.55 -7.83 3.40
C ALA A 355 10.84 -9.18 3.19
N THR A 356 9.61 -9.37 3.66
CA THR A 356 8.83 -10.58 3.40
C THR A 356 8.70 -10.87 1.89
N TYR A 357 8.52 -9.82 1.09
CA TYR A 357 8.43 -9.91 -0.38
C TYR A 357 9.76 -10.16 -1.09
N THR A 358 10.93 -10.23 -0.42
CA THR A 358 12.20 -10.62 -1.07
C THR A 358 12.19 -12.07 -1.58
N ILE A 359 11.15 -12.84 -1.25
CA ILE A 359 10.88 -14.15 -1.85
C ILE A 359 10.51 -14.06 -3.34
N PHE A 360 10.24 -12.86 -3.86
CA PHE A 360 10.13 -12.58 -5.29
C PHE A 360 11.46 -12.04 -5.83
N PRO A 361 12.04 -12.62 -6.90
CA PRO A 361 13.34 -12.17 -7.42
C PRO A 361 13.38 -10.71 -7.86
N SER A 362 12.26 -10.18 -8.37
CA SER A 362 12.12 -8.77 -8.78
C SER A 362 12.23 -7.80 -7.60
N VAL A 363 11.70 -8.20 -6.44
CA VAL A 363 11.77 -7.43 -5.19
C VAL A 363 13.15 -7.60 -4.57
N LEU A 364 13.67 -8.83 -4.49
CA LEU A 364 15.00 -9.15 -3.97
C LEU A 364 16.09 -8.28 -4.60
N HIS A 365 16.11 -8.21 -5.94
CA HIS A 365 17.10 -7.41 -6.66
C HIS A 365 17.05 -5.92 -6.30
N ARG A 366 15.84 -5.35 -6.19
CA ARG A 366 15.65 -3.94 -5.81
C ARG A 366 16.01 -3.70 -4.34
N PHE A 367 15.68 -4.65 -3.47
CA PHE A 367 15.99 -4.59 -2.05
C PHE A 367 17.51 -4.62 -1.82
N LEU A 368 18.23 -5.54 -2.47
CA LEU A 368 19.69 -5.61 -2.43
C LEU A 368 20.34 -4.33 -2.99
N LYS A 369 19.82 -3.79 -4.10
CA LYS A 369 20.29 -2.51 -4.64
C LYS A 369 20.09 -1.36 -3.66
N ALA A 370 18.99 -1.35 -2.91
CA ALA A 370 18.73 -0.36 -1.89
C ALA A 370 19.66 -0.53 -0.67
N ILE A 371 19.96 -1.76 -0.22
CA ILE A 371 20.98 -2.05 0.80
C ILE A 371 22.33 -1.49 0.37
N ALA A 372 22.82 -1.86 -0.82
CA ALA A 372 24.09 -1.39 -1.34
C ALA A 372 24.16 0.15 -1.38
N ARG A 373 23.08 0.80 -1.82
CA ARG A 373 22.99 2.26 -1.84
C ARG A 373 23.01 2.89 -0.43
N ILE A 374 22.41 2.24 0.56
CA ILE A 374 22.46 2.70 1.97
C ILE A 374 23.89 2.62 2.51
N GLU A 375 24.59 1.53 2.21
CA GLU A 375 25.99 1.29 2.59
C GLU A 375 26.92 2.29 1.89
N GLU A 376 26.80 2.45 0.56
CA GLU A 376 27.57 3.42 -0.25
C GLU A 376 27.43 4.86 0.25
N LEU A 377 26.23 5.23 0.72
CA LEU A 377 25.94 6.56 1.23
C LEU A 377 26.28 6.73 2.72
N GLY A 378 26.72 5.66 3.41
CA GLY A 378 27.06 5.70 4.84
C GLY A 378 25.86 5.97 5.76
N LEU A 379 24.62 5.77 5.31
CA LEU A 379 23.43 6.22 6.04
C LEU A 379 23.16 5.43 7.32
N GLU A 380 23.74 4.24 7.48
CA GLU A 380 23.65 3.49 8.74
C GLU A 380 24.34 4.24 9.89
N ALA A 381 25.45 4.94 9.61
CA ALA A 381 26.17 5.71 10.63
C ALA A 381 25.41 6.96 11.11
N ASP A 382 24.47 7.45 10.29
CA ASP A 382 23.71 8.67 10.59
C ASP A 382 22.61 8.45 11.64
N ILE A 383 22.10 7.23 11.78
CA ILE A 383 21.05 6.90 12.75
C ILE A 383 21.69 6.63 14.12
N PRO A 384 21.25 7.30 15.21
CA PRO A 384 21.78 7.05 16.54
C PRO A 384 21.63 5.59 16.97
N ASN A 385 22.66 5.03 17.57
CA ASN A 385 22.59 3.74 18.26
C ASN A 385 21.96 3.93 19.66
N ASP A 386 20.72 4.40 19.67
CA ASP A 386 19.91 4.63 20.88
C ASP A 386 19.22 3.31 21.28
N PRO A 387 19.13 2.94 22.58
CA PRO A 387 18.30 1.83 23.05
C PRO A 387 16.87 1.82 22.49
N LYS A 388 16.27 2.99 22.25
CA LYS A 388 14.94 3.15 21.64
C LYS A 388 14.89 2.68 20.19
N MET A 389 16.03 2.63 19.49
CA MET A 389 16.17 2.16 18.11
C MET A 389 16.48 0.67 17.99
N LYS A 390 16.58 -0.05 19.11
CA LYS A 390 16.97 -1.47 19.12
C LYS A 390 16.05 -2.33 18.26
N SER A 391 14.73 -2.06 18.27
CA SER A 391 13.74 -2.77 17.44
C SER A 391 13.99 -2.58 15.95
N PHE A 392 14.25 -1.34 15.53
CA PHE A 392 14.59 -0.98 14.15
C PHE A 392 15.88 -1.65 13.70
N TRP A 393 16.96 -1.51 14.46
CA TRP A 393 18.26 -2.09 14.11
C TRP A 393 18.24 -3.62 14.06
N SER A 394 17.58 -4.25 15.03
CA SER A 394 17.37 -5.70 15.05
C SER A 394 16.61 -6.17 13.80
N THR A 395 15.52 -5.49 13.47
CA THR A 395 14.72 -5.80 12.27
C THR A 395 15.53 -5.58 11.00
N TRP A 396 16.27 -4.48 10.90
CA TRP A 396 17.13 -4.19 9.75
C TRP A 396 18.20 -5.27 9.53
N GLY A 397 18.88 -5.71 10.60
CA GLY A 397 19.82 -6.82 10.54
C GLY A 397 19.19 -8.08 9.97
N ARG A 398 18.04 -8.48 10.52
CA ARG A 398 17.26 -9.64 10.05
C ARG A 398 16.83 -9.50 8.59
N CYS A 399 16.46 -8.30 8.14
CA CYS A 399 16.12 -8.04 6.74
C CYS A 399 17.33 -8.19 5.81
N LYS A 400 18.52 -7.70 6.22
CA LYS A 400 19.77 -7.88 5.46
C LYS A 400 20.12 -9.37 5.35
N ASP A 401 20.04 -10.10 6.45
CA ASP A 401 20.35 -11.54 6.47
C ASP A 401 19.37 -12.33 5.61
N ARG A 402 18.07 -12.03 5.70
CA ARG A 402 17.05 -12.61 4.81
C ARG A 402 17.38 -12.35 3.34
N ALA A 403 17.70 -11.11 2.97
CA ALA A 403 18.01 -10.76 1.59
C ALA A 403 19.27 -11.49 1.08
N LYS A 404 20.30 -11.64 1.92
CA LYS A 404 21.50 -12.42 1.60
C LYS A 404 21.17 -13.90 1.38
N ILE A 405 20.46 -14.54 2.31
CA ILE A 405 20.03 -15.94 2.19
C ILE A 405 19.22 -16.15 0.91
N MET A 406 18.26 -15.27 0.64
CA MET A 406 17.43 -15.31 -0.57
C MET A 406 18.28 -15.14 -1.84
N SER A 407 19.29 -14.27 -1.80
CA SER A 407 20.22 -14.08 -2.93
C SER A 407 21.07 -15.32 -3.21
N LEU A 408 21.51 -16.03 -2.16
CA LEU A 408 22.25 -17.28 -2.31
C LEU A 408 21.38 -18.35 -2.95
N ILE A 409 20.20 -18.61 -2.38
CA ILE A 409 19.24 -19.60 -2.91
C ILE A 409 18.88 -19.27 -4.37
N TYR A 410 18.64 -18.00 -4.68
CA TYR A 410 18.33 -17.59 -6.05
C TYR A 410 19.51 -17.76 -7.01
N GLY A 411 20.73 -17.52 -6.53
CA GLY A 411 21.97 -17.76 -7.25
C GLY A 411 22.14 -19.23 -7.62
N ASP A 412 21.95 -20.13 -6.65
CA ASP A 412 22.05 -21.58 -6.83
C ASP A 412 21.07 -22.07 -7.90
N ILE A 413 19.79 -21.69 -7.79
CA ILE A 413 18.76 -22.07 -8.78
C ILE A 413 19.10 -21.61 -10.20
N LYS A 414 19.72 -20.43 -10.31
CA LYS A 414 20.12 -19.84 -11.60
C LYS A 414 21.35 -20.54 -12.17
N ASN A 415 22.27 -21.00 -11.33
CA ASN A 415 23.57 -21.54 -11.72
C ASN A 415 23.57 -23.08 -11.89
N ASP A 416 22.84 -23.82 -11.05
CA ASP A 416 22.88 -25.30 -10.98
C ASP A 416 22.33 -25.97 -12.26
N ALA A 417 21.33 -25.37 -12.90
CA ALA A 417 20.85 -25.79 -14.21
C ALA A 417 20.26 -24.61 -14.98
N PRO A 418 21.04 -23.91 -15.83
CA PRO A 418 20.56 -22.91 -16.78
C PRO A 418 19.41 -23.45 -17.65
N GLY A 419 18.19 -23.18 -17.18
CA GLY A 419 16.98 -23.84 -17.68
C GLY A 419 15.89 -23.90 -16.61
N ASN A 420 16.25 -23.91 -15.32
CA ASN A 420 15.33 -23.94 -14.18
C ASN A 420 14.30 -22.80 -14.18
N LEU A 421 14.70 -21.63 -14.66
CA LEU A 421 13.82 -20.46 -14.78
C LEU A 421 13.10 -20.37 -16.13
N CYS A 422 13.33 -21.31 -17.05
CA CYS A 422 12.67 -21.34 -18.35
C CYS A 422 11.28 -21.95 -18.24
N GLY A 423 10.26 -21.25 -18.74
CA GLY A 423 8.86 -21.64 -18.69
C GLY A 423 8.47 -22.60 -19.81
N TYR A 424 9.39 -22.86 -20.75
CA TYR A 424 9.22 -23.91 -21.76
C TYR A 424 9.56 -25.25 -21.11
N GLN A 425 8.55 -25.90 -20.53
CA GLN A 425 8.66 -27.28 -20.09
C GLN A 425 8.47 -28.17 -21.32
N MET A 426 9.55 -28.76 -21.85
CA MET A 426 9.33 -30.03 -22.53
C MET A 426 8.97 -31.04 -21.44
N VAL A 427 7.82 -31.69 -21.58
CA VAL A 427 7.55 -32.93 -20.87
C VAL A 427 8.68 -33.90 -21.24
N LEU A 428 9.71 -33.99 -20.40
CA LEU A 428 10.72 -35.04 -20.47
C LEU A 428 10.03 -36.33 -20.02
N SER A 429 9.15 -36.86 -20.87
CA SER A 429 8.72 -38.24 -20.75
C SER A 429 9.94 -39.10 -21.07
N PRO A 430 10.39 -39.98 -20.15
CA PRO A 430 11.51 -40.89 -20.39
C PRO A 430 11.33 -41.73 -21.66
N VAL A 431 10.08 -41.95 -22.07
CA VAL A 431 9.71 -42.72 -23.28
C VAL A 431 10.09 -42.00 -24.58
N TYR A 432 10.14 -40.67 -24.59
CA TYR A 432 10.47 -39.88 -25.79
C TYR A 432 11.98 -39.69 -26.01
N MET A 433 12.81 -39.86 -24.97
CA MET A 433 14.27 -39.77 -25.12
C MET A 433 14.88 -40.96 -25.90
N LEU A 434 14.19 -42.10 -25.95
CA LEU A 434 14.71 -43.32 -26.60
C LEU A 434 14.30 -43.48 -28.07
N ARG A 435 13.36 -42.69 -28.61
CA ARG A 435 12.77 -42.94 -29.94
C ARG A 435 13.02 -41.90 -31.04
N PHE A 436 13.56 -40.72 -30.74
CA PHE A 436 13.76 -39.68 -31.76
C PHE A 436 15.09 -38.90 -31.59
N PRO A 437 16.15 -39.21 -32.38
CA PRO A 437 17.44 -38.49 -32.34
C PRO A 437 17.39 -37.04 -32.86
N VAL A 438 16.25 -36.60 -33.42
CA VAL A 438 16.12 -35.31 -34.12
C VAL A 438 15.66 -34.17 -33.21
N LEU A 439 15.39 -34.42 -31.91
CA LEU A 439 15.11 -33.38 -30.90
C LEU A 439 16.38 -32.85 -30.20
N MET A 440 17.50 -32.78 -30.92
CA MET A 440 18.80 -32.25 -30.46
C MET A 440 18.81 -30.74 -30.15
N THR A 441 17.77 -30.00 -30.51
CA THR A 441 17.73 -28.54 -30.29
C THR A 441 17.19 -28.11 -28.93
N SER A 442 16.65 -29.03 -28.13
CA SER A 442 16.08 -28.76 -26.80
C SER A 442 16.93 -29.34 -25.67
N LEU A 443 17.64 -30.44 -25.92
CA LEU A 443 18.81 -30.84 -25.12
C LEU A 443 19.88 -29.72 -25.14
N GLN A 444 19.90 -28.87 -26.17
CA GLN A 444 20.76 -27.69 -26.23
C GLN A 444 20.49 -26.65 -25.14
N CYS A 445 19.27 -26.49 -24.60
CA CYS A 445 19.07 -25.55 -23.49
C CYS A 445 19.74 -26.06 -22.21
N TYR A 446 19.58 -27.35 -21.93
CA TYR A 446 20.16 -28.01 -20.76
C TYR A 446 21.68 -28.19 -20.91
N LEU A 447 22.15 -28.66 -22.08
CA LEU A 447 23.57 -28.96 -22.33
C LEU A 447 24.43 -27.75 -22.72
N LYS A 448 23.91 -26.72 -23.39
CA LYS A 448 24.69 -25.49 -23.63
C LYS A 448 24.77 -24.60 -22.40
N GLY A 449 23.88 -24.81 -21.42
CA GLY A 449 23.96 -24.12 -20.15
C GLY A 449 24.87 -24.84 -19.13
N ALA A 450 24.93 -26.17 -19.12
CA ALA A 450 25.59 -26.97 -18.08
C ALA A 450 27.12 -26.82 -17.93
N ARG A 451 27.78 -25.87 -18.64
CA ARG A 451 29.23 -25.61 -18.50
C ARG A 451 29.59 -24.15 -18.71
N GLY A 452 29.23 -23.26 -17.78
CA GLY A 452 29.77 -21.89 -17.71
C GLY A 452 29.62 -21.02 -18.98
N LEU A 453 28.87 -21.47 -19.98
CA LEU A 453 28.65 -20.80 -21.24
C LEU A 453 27.52 -19.81 -21.01
N LYS A 454 27.82 -18.53 -21.25
CA LYS A 454 26.83 -17.45 -21.31
C LYS A 454 25.63 -17.95 -22.14
N LEU A 455 24.41 -17.59 -21.72
CA LEU A 455 23.18 -17.85 -22.49
C LEU A 455 23.46 -17.60 -23.99
N PRO A 456 22.88 -18.37 -24.93
CA PRO A 456 23.29 -18.41 -26.34
C PRO A 456 23.44 -17.04 -27.03
N ASP A 457 22.81 -16.00 -26.47
CA ASP A 457 22.75 -14.65 -27.01
C ASP A 457 23.54 -13.63 -26.15
N GLY A 458 24.24 -14.04 -25.08
CA GLY A 458 24.84 -13.13 -24.09
C GLY A 458 23.84 -12.29 -23.28
N HIS A 459 22.54 -12.55 -23.43
CA HIS A 459 21.46 -11.69 -22.95
C HIS A 459 20.62 -12.32 -21.82
N ARG A 460 19.97 -11.43 -21.06
CA ARG A 460 19.05 -11.68 -19.93
C ARG A 460 17.90 -12.61 -20.35
N TYR A 461 17.34 -13.36 -19.39
CA TYR A 461 16.09 -14.11 -19.60
C TYR A 461 15.00 -13.22 -20.24
N LEU A 462 14.34 -13.73 -21.27
CA LEU A 462 13.25 -13.06 -21.97
C LEU A 462 11.96 -13.24 -21.20
N ARG A 463 11.09 -12.22 -21.17
CA ARG A 463 9.75 -12.33 -20.60
C ARG A 463 8.69 -12.15 -21.69
N CYS A 464 7.58 -12.86 -21.57
CA CYS A 464 6.42 -12.60 -22.42
C CYS A 464 5.90 -11.18 -22.14
N GLY A 465 5.95 -10.29 -23.15
CA GLY A 465 5.59 -8.88 -22.97
C GLY A 465 4.13 -8.65 -22.56
N SER A 466 3.23 -9.59 -22.90
CA SER A 466 1.80 -9.47 -22.58
C SER A 466 1.49 -9.90 -21.15
N CYS A 467 1.67 -11.18 -20.82
CA CYS A 467 1.30 -11.69 -19.50
C CYS A 467 2.36 -11.46 -18.42
N LEU A 468 3.64 -11.31 -18.79
CA LEU A 468 4.81 -11.27 -17.89
C LEU A 468 5.04 -12.51 -17.00
N SER A 469 4.11 -13.47 -16.98
CA SER A 469 4.20 -14.69 -16.14
C SER A 469 5.12 -15.78 -16.72
N LYS A 470 5.48 -15.71 -18.00
CA LYS A 470 6.42 -16.65 -18.64
C LYS A 470 7.77 -16.01 -18.90
N VAL A 471 8.81 -16.71 -18.49
CA VAL A 471 10.23 -16.36 -18.62
C VAL A 471 10.92 -17.43 -19.47
N TYR A 472 11.76 -17.05 -20.42
CA TYR A 472 12.43 -17.95 -21.36
C TYR A 472 13.93 -17.68 -21.39
N CYS A 473 14.74 -18.73 -21.50
CA CYS A 473 16.19 -18.59 -21.65
C CYS A 473 16.62 -18.19 -23.06
N SER A 474 15.74 -18.28 -24.07
CA SER A 474 16.02 -17.90 -25.46
C SER A 474 14.74 -17.56 -26.23
N ARG A 475 14.87 -16.82 -27.36
CA ARG A 475 13.74 -16.55 -28.28
C ARG A 475 13.15 -17.84 -28.85
N LYS A 476 14.00 -18.85 -29.06
CA LYS A 476 13.59 -20.17 -29.56
C LYS A 476 12.66 -20.88 -28.58
N CYS A 477 12.97 -20.88 -27.29
CA CYS A 477 12.08 -21.43 -26.26
C CYS A 477 10.75 -20.69 -26.22
N ALA A 478 10.78 -19.35 -26.29
CA ALA A 478 9.55 -18.56 -26.34
C ALA A 478 8.68 -18.89 -27.57
N HIS A 479 9.31 -19.01 -28.74
CA HIS A 479 8.62 -19.37 -29.98
C HIS A 479 8.00 -20.77 -29.93
N ASN A 480 8.73 -21.74 -29.38
CA ASN A 480 8.24 -23.12 -29.25
C ASN A 480 7.09 -23.24 -28.24
N ASP A 481 7.18 -22.54 -27.11
CA ASP A 481 6.12 -22.50 -26.09
C ASP A 481 4.88 -21.75 -26.58
N TRP A 482 5.03 -20.83 -27.55
CA TRP A 482 3.96 -19.91 -27.96
C TRP A 482 2.66 -20.60 -28.35
N LYS A 483 2.72 -21.76 -29.01
CA LYS A 483 1.52 -22.51 -29.43
C LYS A 483 0.64 -22.90 -28.23
N GLU A 484 1.25 -23.35 -27.14
CA GLU A 484 0.54 -23.71 -25.89
C GLU A 484 0.28 -22.48 -25.02
N HIS A 485 1.26 -21.57 -24.95
CA HIS A 485 1.20 -20.39 -24.11
C HIS A 485 0.13 -19.41 -24.57
N ARG A 486 -0.10 -19.23 -25.88
CA ARG A 486 -1.00 -18.20 -26.43
C ARG A 486 -2.37 -18.18 -25.75
N PHE A 487 -2.99 -19.34 -25.58
CA PHE A 487 -4.30 -19.47 -24.94
C PHE A 487 -4.27 -19.04 -23.46
N ARG A 488 -3.26 -19.48 -22.71
CA ARG A 488 -3.07 -19.09 -21.31
C ARG A 488 -2.63 -17.64 -21.17
N CYS A 489 -1.90 -17.09 -22.14
CA CYS A 489 -1.38 -15.73 -22.13
C CYS A 489 -2.53 -14.72 -22.07
N GLU A 490 -3.58 -14.95 -22.86
CA GLU A 490 -4.78 -14.10 -22.85
C GLU A 490 -5.47 -14.15 -21.49
N GLN A 491 -5.71 -15.35 -20.94
CA GLN A 491 -6.31 -15.53 -19.62
C GLN A 491 -5.50 -14.85 -18.51
N LEU A 492 -4.16 -15.02 -18.52
CA LEU A 492 -3.27 -14.39 -17.55
C LEU A 492 -3.23 -12.86 -17.72
N THR A 493 -3.33 -12.36 -18.95
CA THR A 493 -3.39 -10.92 -19.24
C THR A 493 -4.70 -10.33 -18.73
N VAL A 494 -5.83 -10.99 -18.96
CA VAL A 494 -7.14 -10.61 -18.42
C VAL A 494 -7.10 -10.67 -16.90
N ALA A 495 -6.61 -11.75 -16.29
CA ALA A 495 -6.54 -11.87 -14.84
C ALA A 495 -5.69 -10.77 -14.21
N ARG A 496 -4.54 -10.45 -14.81
CA ARG A 496 -3.68 -9.34 -14.38
C ARG A 496 -4.38 -7.98 -14.49
N ARG A 497 -5.08 -7.73 -15.59
CA ARG A 497 -5.80 -6.45 -15.83
C ARG A 497 -7.04 -6.31 -14.96
N SER A 498 -7.81 -7.38 -14.80
CA SER A 498 -9.14 -7.39 -14.18
C SER A 498 -9.10 -7.55 -12.67
N TYR A 499 -8.14 -8.30 -12.12
CA TYR A 499 -8.03 -8.52 -10.68
C TYR A 499 -6.90 -7.71 -10.03
N GLY A 500 -6.00 -7.09 -10.81
CA GLY A 500 -4.89 -6.30 -10.24
C GLY A 500 -3.93 -7.15 -9.42
N LYS A 501 -4.08 -8.48 -9.49
CA LYS A 501 -3.29 -9.46 -8.77
C LYS A 501 -1.95 -9.64 -9.48
N TYR A 502 -0.89 -9.68 -8.68
CA TYR A 502 0.38 -10.19 -9.19
C TYR A 502 0.23 -11.70 -9.39
N LEU A 503 0.50 -12.16 -10.59
CA LEU A 503 0.55 -13.58 -10.90
C LEU A 503 2.02 -14.00 -10.93
N PRO A 504 2.46 -14.85 -10.00
CA PRO A 504 3.84 -15.33 -9.98
C PRO A 504 4.24 -15.90 -11.33
N SER A 505 5.42 -15.52 -11.79
CA SER A 505 6.01 -16.08 -12.99
C SER A 505 6.51 -17.50 -12.73
N ASN A 506 6.78 -18.26 -13.79
CA ASN A 506 7.42 -19.57 -13.64
C ASN A 506 8.82 -19.47 -12.98
N ALA A 507 9.51 -18.34 -13.13
CA ALA A 507 10.77 -18.09 -12.42
C ALA A 507 10.54 -17.87 -10.92
N ASP A 508 9.42 -17.23 -10.54
CA ASP A 508 9.04 -17.08 -9.13
C ASP A 508 8.70 -18.45 -8.52
N PHE A 509 7.94 -19.29 -9.22
CA PHE A 509 7.65 -20.65 -8.76
C PHE A 509 8.90 -21.54 -8.62
N ALA A 510 9.86 -21.41 -9.53
CA ALA A 510 11.15 -22.09 -9.40
C ALA A 510 11.90 -21.61 -8.15
N PHE A 511 11.87 -20.30 -7.88
CA PHE A 511 12.47 -19.74 -6.68
C PHE A 511 11.77 -20.21 -5.39
N PHE A 512 10.44 -20.19 -5.36
CA PHE A 512 9.63 -20.68 -4.25
C PHE A 512 9.92 -22.15 -3.93
N ARG A 513 10.14 -22.97 -4.96
CA ARG A 513 10.55 -24.37 -4.79
C ARG A 513 11.91 -24.44 -4.12
N GLY A 514 12.92 -23.74 -4.64
CA GLY A 514 14.25 -23.79 -4.05
C GLY A 514 14.28 -23.25 -2.61
N VAL A 515 13.48 -22.23 -2.29
CA VAL A 515 13.34 -21.74 -0.90
C VAL A 515 12.78 -22.84 0.02
N LYS A 516 11.74 -23.57 -0.42
CA LYS A 516 11.17 -24.70 0.34
C LYS A 516 12.16 -25.84 0.53
N GLU A 517 12.84 -26.23 -0.54
CA GLU A 517 13.85 -27.30 -0.52
C GLU A 517 14.98 -26.94 0.45
N ASN A 518 15.45 -25.68 0.43
CA ASN A 518 16.44 -25.20 1.38
C ASN A 518 15.93 -25.16 2.83
N HIS A 519 14.67 -24.79 3.05
CA HIS A 519 14.06 -24.83 4.37
C HIS A 519 13.98 -26.25 4.92
N VAL A 520 13.54 -27.22 4.11
CA VAL A 520 13.47 -28.63 4.49
C VAL A 520 14.87 -29.17 4.79
N TRP A 521 15.86 -28.85 3.97
CA TRP A 521 17.24 -29.27 4.20
C TRP A 521 17.80 -28.75 5.52
N GLU A 522 17.63 -27.46 5.80
CA GLU A 522 18.14 -26.82 7.01
C GLU A 522 17.50 -27.42 8.27
N ASN A 523 16.22 -27.77 8.20
CA ASN A 523 15.45 -28.28 9.33
C ASN A 523 15.27 -29.80 9.31
N ARG A 524 16.02 -30.53 8.46
CA ARG A 524 15.76 -31.95 8.13
C ARG A 524 15.68 -32.85 9.37
N THR A 525 16.56 -32.67 10.35
CA THR A 525 16.58 -33.49 11.57
C THR A 525 15.29 -33.32 12.38
N SER A 526 14.90 -32.08 12.68
CA SER A 526 13.68 -31.78 13.42
C SER A 526 12.42 -32.21 12.64
N ILE A 527 12.42 -32.06 11.32
CA ILE A 527 11.33 -32.53 10.45
C ILE A 527 11.22 -34.05 10.51
N MET A 528 12.34 -34.78 10.41
CA MET A 528 12.35 -36.24 10.48
C MET A 528 11.88 -36.75 11.85
N GLU A 529 12.29 -36.10 12.94
CA GLU A 529 11.81 -36.42 14.28
C GLU A 529 10.29 -36.22 14.40
N ALA A 530 9.76 -35.10 13.87
CA ALA A 530 8.32 -34.85 13.84
C ALA A 530 7.55 -35.87 12.98
N MET A 531 8.13 -36.27 11.83
CA MET A 531 7.57 -37.33 10.99
C MET A 531 7.49 -38.65 11.75
N MET A 532 8.56 -39.07 12.41
CA MET A 532 8.60 -40.32 13.18
C MET A 532 7.63 -40.29 14.36
N ALA A 533 7.55 -39.16 15.08
CA ALA A 533 6.61 -38.98 16.19
C ALA A 533 5.15 -39.07 15.72
N HIS A 534 4.82 -38.47 14.58
CA HIS A 534 3.48 -38.56 14.00
C HIS A 534 3.14 -39.98 13.54
N GLU A 535 4.06 -40.65 12.86
CA GLU A 535 3.89 -42.04 12.40
C GLU A 535 3.68 -43.03 13.56
N ALA A 536 4.30 -42.79 14.71
CA ALA A 536 4.06 -43.59 15.92
C ALA A 536 2.62 -43.49 16.42
N THR A 537 1.95 -42.36 16.19
CA THR A 537 0.56 -42.12 16.62
C THR A 537 -0.48 -42.51 15.56
N VAL A 538 -0.09 -42.54 14.28
CA VAL A 538 -1.00 -42.77 13.16
C VAL A 538 -0.44 -43.80 12.18
N PRO A 539 -0.94 -45.06 12.19
CA PRO A 539 -0.43 -46.12 11.32
C PRO A 539 -0.55 -45.77 9.82
N ARG A 540 0.49 -46.12 9.03
CA ARG A 540 0.69 -45.81 7.59
C ARG A 540 -0.38 -46.35 6.61
N ASN A 541 -1.48 -46.92 7.08
CA ASN A 541 -2.46 -47.59 6.23
C ASN A 541 -3.31 -46.62 5.37
N ASP A 542 -3.24 -45.30 5.64
CA ASP A 542 -3.97 -44.27 4.89
C ASP A 542 -3.00 -43.13 4.49
N PRO A 543 -2.66 -42.98 3.19
CA PRO A 543 -1.77 -41.92 2.71
C PRO A 543 -2.24 -40.50 3.06
N LEU A 544 -3.54 -40.29 3.28
CA LEU A 544 -4.10 -39.00 3.69
C LEU A 544 -3.88 -38.68 5.17
N LYS A 545 -3.46 -39.68 5.96
CA LYS A 545 -3.02 -39.51 7.34
C LYS A 545 -1.52 -39.25 7.47
N SER A 546 -0.78 -39.35 6.37
CA SER A 546 0.65 -38.99 6.35
C SER A 546 0.80 -37.54 6.79
N GLY A 547 1.82 -37.31 7.61
CA GLY A 547 2.15 -35.95 8.01
C GLY A 547 2.63 -35.11 6.84
N MET A 548 2.37 -33.81 6.91
CA MET A 548 2.85 -32.80 5.98
C MET A 548 3.47 -31.64 6.73
N LEU A 549 4.41 -30.97 6.06
CA LEU A 549 5.03 -29.75 6.57
C LEU A 549 4.29 -28.53 6.01
N VAL A 550 3.77 -27.70 6.91
CA VAL A 550 3.19 -26.41 6.56
C VAL A 550 4.21 -25.31 6.89
N VAL A 551 4.57 -24.48 5.91
CA VAL A 551 5.58 -23.43 6.06
C VAL A 551 5.00 -22.07 5.69
N HIS A 552 5.13 -21.09 6.59
CA HIS A 552 4.61 -19.73 6.45
C HIS A 552 5.74 -18.76 6.08
N PHE A 553 5.89 -18.47 4.78
CA PHE A 553 6.86 -17.48 4.28
C PHE A 553 6.27 -16.07 4.15
N ASP A 554 4.97 -15.93 4.38
CA ASP A 554 4.16 -14.72 4.29
C ASP A 554 4.08 -13.94 5.61
N ASN A 555 4.47 -14.55 6.74
CA ASN A 555 4.44 -13.89 8.03
C ASN A 555 5.62 -12.90 8.23
N PRO A 556 5.38 -11.59 8.39
CA PRO A 556 6.43 -10.59 8.61
C PRO A 556 7.18 -10.70 9.94
N GLU A 557 6.63 -11.41 10.93
CA GLU A 557 7.31 -11.66 12.21
C GLU A 557 8.48 -12.63 12.04
N PHE A 558 8.40 -13.52 11.04
CA PHE A 558 9.40 -14.54 10.75
C PHE A 558 10.28 -14.18 9.54
N LEU A 559 11.16 -13.20 9.74
CA LEU A 559 12.06 -12.74 8.68
C LEU A 559 13.11 -13.77 8.26
N SER A 560 13.50 -14.72 9.13
CA SER A 560 14.42 -15.78 8.75
C SER A 560 13.65 -16.90 8.01
N PRO A 561 13.84 -17.07 6.69
CA PRO A 561 13.06 -18.02 5.90
C PRO A 561 13.42 -19.49 6.21
N LEU A 562 14.56 -19.72 6.87
CA LEU A 562 15.05 -21.05 7.23
C LEU A 562 14.81 -21.39 8.71
N SER A 563 14.22 -20.47 9.49
CA SER A 563 13.90 -20.72 10.89
C SER A 563 12.84 -21.81 11.05
N SER A 564 13.04 -22.72 12.00
CA SER A 564 12.03 -23.72 12.36
C SER A 564 10.72 -23.11 12.86
N ALA A 565 10.76 -21.89 13.40
CA ALA A 565 9.56 -21.15 13.82
C ALA A 565 8.58 -20.86 12.67
N CYS A 566 9.04 -20.94 11.41
CA CYS A 566 8.22 -20.72 10.24
C CYS A 566 7.38 -21.93 9.84
N HIS A 567 7.56 -23.10 10.46
CA HIS A 567 6.85 -24.31 10.06
C HIS A 567 6.08 -24.98 11.19
N LYS A 568 5.06 -25.73 10.79
CA LYS A 568 4.29 -26.62 11.65
C LYS A 568 4.09 -27.95 10.94
N PHE A 569 4.22 -29.04 11.70
CA PHE A 569 3.88 -30.37 11.23
C PHE A 569 2.39 -30.65 11.49
N THR A 570 1.66 -31.13 10.49
CA THR A 570 0.21 -31.37 10.57
C THR A 570 -0.21 -32.51 9.65
N ASP A 571 -1.47 -32.93 9.68
CA ASP A 571 -2.04 -33.87 8.71
C ASP A 571 -3.20 -33.25 7.90
N PHE A 572 -3.70 -33.97 6.90
CA PHE A 572 -4.79 -33.48 6.05
C PHE A 572 -6.11 -33.31 6.82
N ARG A 573 -6.31 -33.94 7.97
CA ARG A 573 -7.57 -33.86 8.74
C ARG A 573 -7.62 -32.57 9.55
N THR A 574 -6.50 -32.25 10.19
CA THR A 574 -6.27 -31.09 11.07
C THR A 574 -5.93 -29.82 10.33
N LEU A 575 -5.55 -29.91 9.05
CA LEU A 575 -5.34 -28.75 8.19
C LEU A 575 -6.62 -27.91 8.08
N ASP A 576 -6.51 -26.61 8.36
CA ASP A 576 -7.55 -25.63 8.09
C ASP A 576 -7.76 -25.51 6.57
N LYS A 577 -9.00 -25.72 6.13
CA LYS A 577 -9.39 -25.77 4.71
C LYS A 577 -10.31 -24.64 4.31
N THR A 578 -10.62 -23.71 5.23
CA THR A 578 -11.67 -22.70 5.06
C THR A 578 -11.46 -21.87 3.80
N ASP A 579 -10.21 -21.54 3.47
CA ASP A 579 -9.85 -20.72 2.31
C ASP A 579 -9.21 -21.50 1.14
N MET A 580 -9.28 -22.84 1.14
CA MET A 580 -8.64 -23.67 0.12
C MET A 580 -9.59 -24.00 -1.03
N THR A 581 -9.15 -23.72 -2.27
CA THR A 581 -9.91 -24.11 -3.46
C THR A 581 -9.97 -25.64 -3.62
N PRO A 582 -11.02 -26.20 -4.26
CA PRO A 582 -11.10 -27.63 -4.53
C PRO A 582 -9.90 -28.19 -5.31
N ALA A 583 -9.36 -27.41 -6.24
CA ALA A 583 -8.17 -27.77 -7.01
C ALA A 583 -6.92 -27.90 -6.11
N LEU A 584 -6.70 -26.94 -5.20
CA LEU A 584 -5.60 -27.01 -4.25
C LEU A 584 -5.72 -28.23 -3.31
N LEU A 585 -6.93 -28.52 -2.82
CA LEU A 585 -7.17 -29.71 -1.99
C LEU A 585 -6.86 -31.01 -2.75
N GLN A 586 -7.18 -31.06 -4.05
CA GLN A 586 -6.83 -32.20 -4.91
C GLN A 586 -5.32 -32.33 -5.09
N ASP A 587 -4.62 -31.22 -5.30
CA ASP A 587 -3.15 -31.19 -5.44
C ASP A 587 -2.45 -31.64 -4.13
N ILE A 588 -2.96 -31.21 -2.97
CA ILE A 588 -2.45 -31.66 -1.66
C ILE A 588 -2.62 -33.17 -1.52
N LYS A 589 -3.81 -33.71 -1.81
CA LYS A 589 -4.05 -35.17 -1.75
C LYS A 589 -3.10 -35.94 -2.66
N LYS A 590 -2.89 -35.45 -3.88
CA LYS A 590 -1.95 -36.06 -4.83
C LYS A 590 -0.52 -36.05 -4.30
N CYS A 591 -0.07 -34.94 -3.73
CA CYS A 591 1.27 -34.83 -3.14
C CYS A 591 1.43 -35.74 -1.91
N LEU A 592 0.40 -35.87 -1.06
CA LEU A 592 0.40 -36.80 0.08
C LEU A 592 0.53 -38.25 -0.37
N ILE A 593 -0.24 -38.67 -1.38
CA ILE A 593 -0.16 -40.02 -1.94
C ILE A 593 1.25 -40.28 -2.49
N GLN A 594 1.85 -39.30 -3.17
CA GLN A 594 3.21 -39.42 -3.68
C GLN A 594 4.27 -39.43 -2.56
N ALA A 595 4.10 -38.63 -1.51
CA ALA A 595 5.01 -38.59 -0.36
C ALA A 595 4.97 -39.91 0.41
N ALA A 596 3.78 -40.51 0.59
CA ALA A 596 3.60 -41.79 1.29
C ALA A 596 4.33 -42.99 0.63
N GLN A 597 4.82 -42.83 -0.60
CA GLN A 597 5.60 -43.87 -1.29
C GLN A 597 7.02 -44.05 -0.71
N SER A 598 7.53 -43.11 0.09
CA SER A 598 8.84 -43.21 0.72
C SER A 598 8.83 -42.51 2.09
N SER A 599 9.47 -43.10 3.10
CA SER A 599 9.65 -42.48 4.42
C SER A 599 10.52 -41.23 4.40
N LEU A 600 11.19 -40.97 3.28
CA LEU A 600 12.12 -39.86 3.08
C LEU A 600 11.50 -38.74 2.23
N LYS A 601 10.25 -38.92 1.81
CA LYS A 601 9.51 -37.90 1.07
C LYS A 601 8.48 -37.25 1.98
N ILE A 602 8.40 -35.93 1.88
CA ILE A 602 7.44 -35.14 2.64
C ILE A 602 6.63 -34.24 1.70
N CYS A 603 5.32 -34.16 1.95
CA CYS A 603 4.46 -33.17 1.33
C CYS A 603 4.69 -31.82 2.03
N VAL A 604 5.07 -30.80 1.29
CA VAL A 604 5.34 -29.46 1.81
C VAL A 604 4.33 -28.47 1.23
N LEU A 605 3.57 -27.84 2.13
CA LEU A 605 2.61 -26.78 1.84
C LEU A 605 3.24 -25.44 2.24
N GLY A 606 3.66 -24.64 1.26
CA GLY A 606 4.21 -23.30 1.51
C GLY A 606 3.18 -22.21 1.27
N TYR A 607 3.03 -21.30 2.23
CA TYR A 607 2.29 -20.05 2.09
C TYR A 607 3.24 -18.91 1.75
N PHE A 608 2.94 -18.20 0.66
CA PHE A 608 3.74 -17.10 0.13
C PHE A 608 2.90 -15.82 0.10
N PRO A 609 3.51 -14.64 0.31
CA PRO A 609 2.78 -13.38 0.34
C PRO A 609 2.22 -13.04 -1.05
N ASN A 610 0.90 -12.77 -1.16
CA ASN A 610 0.23 -12.52 -2.44
C ASN A 610 -0.95 -11.52 -2.36
N GLY A 611 -0.97 -10.64 -1.38
CA GLY A 611 -2.09 -9.74 -1.11
C GLY A 611 -2.15 -9.35 0.36
N LEU A 612 -2.96 -8.34 0.70
CA LEU A 612 -3.26 -8.00 2.10
C LEU A 612 -4.01 -9.11 2.84
N ARG A 613 -4.76 -9.96 2.12
CA ARG A 613 -5.59 -11.05 2.66
C ARG A 613 -5.47 -12.33 1.85
N GLU A 614 -4.51 -12.39 0.93
CA GLU A 614 -4.34 -13.53 0.03
C GLU A 614 -2.94 -14.11 0.18
N THR A 615 -2.89 -15.39 0.50
CA THR A 615 -1.67 -16.18 0.51
C THR A 615 -1.65 -17.04 -0.73
N LEU A 616 -0.53 -17.01 -1.46
CA LEU A 616 -0.30 -17.98 -2.52
C LEU A 616 0.14 -19.28 -1.86
N THR A 617 -0.65 -20.33 -2.04
CA THR A 617 -0.32 -21.65 -1.53
C THR A 617 0.32 -22.50 -2.62
N VAL A 618 1.52 -23.03 -2.34
CA VAL A 618 2.25 -23.90 -3.27
C VAL A 618 2.58 -25.21 -2.58
N VAL A 619 2.03 -26.31 -3.11
CA VAL A 619 2.30 -27.67 -2.62
C VAL A 619 3.27 -28.41 -3.54
N ASN A 620 4.21 -29.14 -2.96
CA ASN A 620 5.05 -30.10 -3.67
C ASN A 620 5.54 -31.20 -2.75
N VAL A 621 5.99 -32.30 -3.33
CA VAL A 621 6.76 -33.33 -2.61
C VAL A 621 8.23 -32.95 -2.64
N VAL A 622 8.88 -33.07 -1.49
CA VAL A 622 10.32 -32.89 -1.31
C VAL A 622 10.91 -34.22 -0.86
N ASP A 623 11.99 -34.63 -1.51
CA ASP A 623 12.75 -35.84 -1.17
C ASP A 623 13.94 -35.43 -0.31
N ILE A 624 13.90 -35.75 0.98
CA ILE A 624 14.86 -35.25 1.98
C ILE A 624 16.27 -35.76 1.70
N GLU A 625 16.43 -36.99 1.20
CA GLU A 625 17.74 -37.55 0.86
C GLU A 625 18.31 -36.96 -0.43
N ALA A 626 17.45 -36.66 -1.40
CA ALA A 626 17.89 -36.07 -2.66
C ALA A 626 18.37 -34.61 -2.51
N LEU A 627 18.09 -33.96 -1.37
CA LEU A 627 18.55 -32.61 -1.05
C LEU A 627 20.02 -32.58 -0.64
N VAL A 628 20.95 -33.22 -1.37
CA VAL A 628 22.38 -32.99 -1.10
C VAL A 628 22.76 -31.64 -1.75
N PRO A 629 23.10 -30.58 -0.98
CA PRO A 629 23.61 -29.35 -1.57
C PRO A 629 24.87 -29.68 -2.37
N SER A 630 25.12 -28.96 -3.47
CA SER A 630 26.43 -29.08 -4.10
C SER A 630 27.53 -28.76 -3.08
N ASN A 631 28.69 -29.40 -3.18
CA ASN A 631 29.81 -29.17 -2.25
C ASN A 631 30.14 -27.67 -2.16
N GLU A 632 29.99 -26.91 -3.25
CA GLU A 632 30.20 -25.46 -3.29
C GLU A 632 29.21 -24.67 -2.40
N VAL A 633 27.95 -25.12 -2.28
CA VAL A 633 26.95 -24.52 -1.39
C VAL A 633 27.27 -24.82 0.07
N LEU A 634 27.66 -26.05 0.38
CA LEU A 634 28.13 -26.44 1.72
C LEU A 634 29.36 -25.62 2.13
N ILE A 635 30.34 -25.50 1.24
CA ILE A 635 31.55 -24.69 1.44
C ILE A 635 31.20 -23.23 1.72
N ASN A 636 30.37 -22.60 0.88
CA ASN A 636 30.00 -21.19 1.05
C ASN A 636 29.20 -20.94 2.34
N ARG A 637 28.36 -21.88 2.76
CA ARG A 637 27.65 -21.78 4.06
C ARG A 637 28.60 -21.90 5.23
N MET A 638 29.53 -22.85 5.19
CA MET A 638 30.46 -23.06 6.28
C MET A 638 31.44 -21.88 6.42
N ARG A 639 31.87 -21.28 5.30
CA ARG A 639 32.61 -20.00 5.31
C ARG A 639 31.84 -18.89 6.00
N GLN A 640 30.53 -18.79 5.76
CA GLN A 640 29.67 -17.78 6.40
C GLN A 640 29.45 -18.02 7.90
N SER A 641 29.49 -19.28 8.34
CA SER A 641 29.50 -19.66 9.76
C SER A 641 30.84 -19.35 10.45
N GLY A 642 31.83 -18.83 9.72
CA GLY A 642 33.16 -18.49 10.22
C GLY A 642 34.17 -19.63 10.19
N LEU A 643 33.83 -20.78 9.58
CA LEU A 643 34.78 -21.88 9.38
C LEU A 643 35.81 -21.52 8.32
N LYS A 644 37.07 -21.87 8.58
CA LYS A 644 38.16 -21.73 7.61
C LYS A 644 38.14 -22.88 6.60
N ASP A 645 38.67 -22.64 5.40
CA ASP A 645 38.67 -23.62 4.30
C ASP A 645 39.29 -24.98 4.67
N GLU A 646 40.25 -25.01 5.58
CA GLU A 646 40.84 -26.24 6.13
C GLU A 646 39.86 -27.05 6.99
N GLU A 647 39.04 -26.37 7.79
CA GLU A 647 38.01 -26.98 8.63
C GLU A 647 36.87 -27.51 7.77
N ILE A 648 36.49 -26.74 6.74
CA ILE A 648 35.48 -27.12 5.75
C ILE A 648 35.96 -28.34 4.94
N SER A 649 37.21 -28.34 4.50
CA SER A 649 37.79 -29.45 3.75
C SER A 649 37.80 -30.74 4.56
N LYS A 650 38.11 -30.63 5.87
CA LYS A 650 38.10 -31.74 6.81
C LYS A 650 36.69 -32.27 7.07
N GLU A 651 35.71 -31.38 7.16
CA GLU A 651 34.33 -31.73 7.49
C GLU A 651 33.54 -32.26 6.29
N LEU A 652 33.84 -31.80 5.08
CA LEU A 652 33.24 -32.31 3.84
C LEU A 652 34.01 -33.47 3.20
N GLY A 653 35.26 -33.71 3.61
CA GLY A 653 36.12 -34.74 3.01
C GLY A 653 36.51 -34.43 1.56
N VAL A 654 36.51 -33.15 1.19
CA VAL A 654 36.83 -32.67 -0.16
C VAL A 654 37.75 -31.45 -0.04
N GLU A 655 38.81 -31.40 -0.84
CA GLU A 655 39.74 -30.26 -0.82
C GLU A 655 39.03 -29.00 -1.33
N VAL A 656 38.83 -28.03 -0.43
CA VAL A 656 38.28 -26.70 -0.75
C VAL A 656 39.43 -25.86 -1.29
N LYS A 657 39.37 -25.52 -2.58
CA LYS A 657 40.38 -24.68 -3.26
C LYS A 657 40.06 -23.20 -3.21
#